data_AF-A0A345PN11-F1
#
_entry.id   AF-A0A345PN11-F1
#
_cell.length_a   1.000
_cell.length_b   1.000
_cell.length_c   1.000
_cell.angle_alpha   90.00
_cell.angle_beta   90.00
_cell.angle_gamma   90.00
#
_symmetry.space_group_name_H-M   'P 1'
#
loop_
_entity.id
_entity.type
_entity.pdbx_description
1 polymer ?
#
loop_
_entity_poly.entity_id
_entity_poly.type
_entity_poly.pdbx_seq_one_letter_code
_entity_poly.pdbx_strand_id
1 'polypeptide(L)'
;MTSLNIPLLMVVAFLLFTLAVGFYFSRKTTTFREYAVGNKQFATATLVATMLATNFGGGGLVREVEKIHDIGLYWIIFLIFDSSFCIWIISRLAVRMRPFMKHLSMAETIGHVYGKYPRIITAISNICRSIVSLSIQIVVISKTISICVGPVDSGEITILATLILIAYSAFGGIRSVTFTDVLQFLTFSMIIPLLAWFVFIKTEIPISEVIASLQRRGKFQFSTVLHFDTKLAAIVSLILSGIVYYIKPTTIQRLYMASDPLQAQKVFSYGSIFSLLIEGCIILVGLFIFVGTPDLPKEKIWPYIMHNIPPTFKGCFSISLLAMSMSTADSYLNSCAVMVSHDIVGSIRGVKKTLYIYQIRVARLTTIVIGLCAMCVAFWCRDLLKLMFLAIDFSIPIVTAPFILSVFGFRGTSRTALIGMATGTLAILVWSKWVEPLDPEIGIDGAFSCMLANGLAMMAAHYFLKQPKGTGWVKPDSIFTQIKQENARKRAERRETIKNVWVNRKVILANLVPSHTTIVYIGCYTTVTSLLAYFIEHITHHGSWLILQLFVSTCFLGYPFIYDISKKIRLIPAWSIGLCWLIGLTLYLPLNLFWHSWNAENSIFTTSLSLAHCAVILWVLPLYLGIAGLVLTLLVVIYPTSNGLPYPVLCSLLPTFIFILIMFLFTIIICLKVNLGNCMKQVRYLKNQEEIRASQQLKAFLYDVALVPSNGAAPPKGYGFILNQVVRKVEESISFLDNHTPLFKEDLQSIINKFYDWIIYFNRREKAKDHALLQPDKITLEKLIRKVEIALSQEVAAPPKLLVETTSLPNGEPCLDMVCDIHQVVYSLVKSILRIGKLEGPNVPIISIQLYATSLQFKRADPIDSSHAAFIDFQATALVISQATIDSGALLKVKEVYNDTIDATEAQGKKKVLPSIDLEQDTISTIVRAHYGYLEVSIDSQHPTMLLVFPSNVTDILDNMTVELPLDCLTSEGLATPKEQANSMMALMRFHDYICKASHAEDPIDIKIISGLLLLLRQHFGFKRHASGQLFYVRAVGITELVIEWVFHSPKVIYASLLYELVRHTCLPISYIKEHYNLGVYAFVLNVIGIDKRQDLDHPSLLYVQNRLKEAIKEDHVQLSVLFIKLAERLYDLRHAAGYIHLQEVAHMAKETLAIDVRLANEYLGPEIGKLLEKAAKQALEDCKNKENSKRKDKDS
;
A
#
# COMPACT_ATOMS: atom_id res chain seq x y z
N MET A 1 -9.31 -69.78 -8.04
CA MET A 1 -8.09 -69.00 -7.73
C MET A 1 -8.36 -67.55 -8.07
N THR A 2 -8.67 -66.73 -7.06
CA THR A 2 -8.93 -65.30 -7.18
C THR A 2 -7.62 -64.58 -7.51
N SER A 3 -7.35 -64.32 -8.79
CA SER A 3 -6.31 -63.37 -9.16
C SER A 3 -6.61 -62.05 -8.47
N LEU A 4 -5.77 -61.65 -7.52
CA LEU A 4 -5.95 -60.44 -6.73
C LEU A 4 -6.08 -59.25 -7.70
N ASN A 5 -7.29 -58.70 -7.83
CA ASN A 5 -7.58 -57.65 -8.79
C ASN A 5 -6.91 -56.35 -8.30
N ILE A 6 -5.65 -56.13 -8.70
CA ILE A 6 -4.79 -55.04 -8.21
C ILE A 6 -5.51 -53.67 -8.19
N PRO A 7 -6.29 -53.28 -9.23
CA PRO A 7 -7.08 -52.05 -9.20
C PRO A 7 -8.07 -51.96 -8.04
N LEU A 8 -8.76 -53.05 -7.71
CA LEU A 8 -9.72 -53.11 -6.61
C LEU A 8 -9.01 -52.96 -5.25
N LEU A 9 -7.87 -53.63 -5.07
CA LEU A 9 -7.07 -53.50 -3.84
C LEU A 9 -6.60 -52.05 -3.63
N MET A 10 -6.15 -51.40 -4.70
CA MET A 10 -5.76 -49.98 -4.68
C MET A 10 -6.94 -49.08 -4.29
N VAL A 11 -8.12 -49.32 -4.85
CA VAL A 11 -9.34 -48.58 -4.51
C VAL A 11 -9.72 -48.79 -3.04
N VAL A 12 -9.76 -50.03 -2.55
CA VAL A 12 -10.09 -50.33 -1.15
C VAL A 12 -9.07 -49.69 -0.20
N ALA A 13 -7.77 -49.77 -0.51
CA ALA A 13 -6.73 -49.12 0.26
C ALA A 13 -6.89 -47.60 0.29
N PHE A 14 -7.22 -46.97 -0.84
CA PHE A 14 -7.50 -45.54 -0.92
C PHE A 14 -8.72 -45.15 -0.07
N LEU A 15 -9.82 -45.90 -0.15
CA LEU A 15 -11.03 -45.67 0.64
C LEU A 15 -10.79 -45.81 2.15
N LEU A 16 -10.01 -46.81 2.57
CA LEU A 16 -9.63 -46.98 3.97
C LEU A 16 -8.68 -45.87 4.43
N PHE A 17 -7.76 -45.44 3.57
CA PHE A 17 -6.85 -44.33 3.86
C PHE A 17 -7.61 -43.01 4.01
N THR A 18 -8.53 -42.68 3.10
CA THR A 18 -9.36 -41.47 3.21
C THR A 18 -10.27 -41.52 4.44
N LEU A 19 -10.84 -42.69 4.76
CA LEU A 19 -11.60 -42.90 5.98
C LEU A 19 -10.76 -42.64 7.24
N ALA A 20 -9.54 -43.20 7.30
CA ALA A 20 -8.61 -43.02 8.41
C ALA A 20 -8.18 -41.57 8.57
N VAL A 21 -7.82 -40.90 7.47
CA VAL A 21 -7.49 -39.46 7.45
C VAL A 21 -8.70 -38.64 7.90
N GLY A 22 -9.89 -38.96 7.40
CA GLY A 22 -11.14 -38.28 7.75
C GLY A 22 -11.45 -38.34 9.24
N PHE A 23 -11.28 -39.51 9.86
CA PHE A 23 -11.42 -39.70 11.30
C PHE A 23 -10.29 -39.04 12.10
N TYR A 24 -9.03 -39.16 11.65
CA TYR A 24 -7.88 -38.57 12.34
C TYR A 24 -7.98 -37.04 12.44
N PHE A 25 -8.42 -36.38 11.36
CA PHE A 25 -8.65 -34.93 11.35
C PHE A 25 -10.01 -34.50 11.91
N SER A 26 -10.90 -35.46 12.21
CA SER A 26 -12.13 -35.23 13.00
C SER A 26 -11.78 -35.09 14.49
N ARG A 27 -11.11 -34.00 14.86
CA ARG A 27 -10.95 -33.62 16.29
C ARG A 27 -12.30 -33.13 16.84
N LYS A 28 -12.50 -33.23 18.17
CA LYS A 28 -13.69 -32.70 18.86
C LYS A 28 -13.89 -31.21 18.51
N THR A 29 -14.84 -30.92 17.62
CA THR A 29 -15.28 -29.56 17.31
C THR A 29 -15.91 -28.96 18.55
N THR A 30 -15.39 -27.83 19.02
CA THR A 30 -15.85 -27.19 20.25
C THR A 30 -17.03 -26.25 19.98
N THR A 31 -17.17 -25.77 18.74
CA THR A 31 -18.25 -24.86 18.33
C THR A 31 -18.86 -25.25 16.98
N PHE A 32 -20.10 -24.79 16.73
CA PHE A 32 -20.77 -25.00 15.44
C PHE A 32 -20.10 -24.22 14.28
N ARG A 33 -19.50 -23.05 14.57
CA ARG A 33 -18.72 -22.28 13.58
C ARG A 33 -17.50 -23.06 13.10
N GLU A 34 -16.79 -23.72 14.02
CA GLU A 34 -15.67 -24.62 13.68
C GLU A 34 -16.11 -25.75 12.75
N TYR A 35 -17.30 -26.31 12.97
CA TYR A 35 -17.88 -27.34 12.11
C TYR A 35 -18.25 -26.80 10.72
N ALA A 36 -18.85 -25.60 10.65
CA ALA A 36 -19.39 -25.02 9.42
C ALA A 36 -18.35 -24.37 8.49
N VAL A 37 -17.48 -23.50 9.03
CA VAL A 37 -16.51 -22.70 8.26
C VAL A 37 -15.09 -22.73 8.85
N GLY A 38 -14.87 -23.50 9.92
CA GLY A 38 -13.59 -23.59 10.61
C GLY A 38 -13.24 -22.31 11.37
N ASN A 39 -11.96 -22.17 11.73
CA ASN A 39 -11.45 -21.03 12.49
C ASN A 39 -10.93 -19.88 11.61
N LYS A 40 -11.16 -19.94 10.28
CA LYS A 40 -10.62 -18.99 9.29
C LYS A 40 -9.09 -18.86 9.28
N GLN A 41 -8.37 -19.83 9.86
CA GLN A 41 -6.91 -19.90 9.90
C GLN A 41 -6.39 -20.88 8.85
N PHE A 42 -6.92 -20.79 7.62
CA PHE A 42 -6.47 -21.64 6.52
C PHE A 42 -5.45 -20.88 5.66
N ALA A 43 -4.39 -21.57 5.23
CA ALA A 43 -3.47 -21.02 4.25
C ALA A 43 -4.18 -20.83 2.90
N THR A 44 -3.78 -19.81 2.15
CA THR A 44 -4.38 -19.51 0.84
C THR A 44 -4.28 -20.70 -0.12
N ALA A 45 -3.15 -21.41 -0.13
CA ALA A 45 -2.96 -22.59 -0.96
C ALA A 45 -3.93 -23.74 -0.59
N THR A 46 -4.17 -23.95 0.70
CA THR A 46 -5.14 -24.94 1.19
C THR A 46 -6.56 -24.59 0.72
N LEU A 47 -6.95 -23.31 0.80
CA LEU A 47 -8.25 -22.83 0.33
C LEU A 47 -8.40 -22.96 -1.20
N VAL A 48 -7.33 -22.73 -1.97
CA VAL A 48 -7.32 -22.96 -3.43
C VAL A 48 -7.55 -24.43 -3.75
N ALA A 49 -6.82 -25.33 -3.08
CA ALA A 49 -6.94 -26.77 -3.30
C ALA A 49 -8.34 -27.30 -2.97
N THR A 50 -8.93 -26.93 -1.82
CA THR A 50 -10.32 -27.34 -1.49
C THR A 50 -11.35 -26.73 -2.43
N MET A 51 -11.15 -25.48 -2.87
CA MET A 51 -12.04 -24.86 -3.85
C MET A 51 -12.03 -25.61 -5.17
N LEU A 52 -10.86 -25.99 -5.66
CA LEU A 52 -10.70 -26.78 -6.89
C LEU A 52 -11.24 -28.21 -6.73
N ALA A 53 -10.90 -28.90 -5.63
CA ALA A 53 -11.39 -30.25 -5.33
C ALA A 53 -12.92 -30.33 -5.30
N THR A 54 -13.58 -29.28 -4.80
CA THR A 54 -15.04 -29.21 -4.71
C THR A 54 -15.71 -28.87 -6.05
N ASN A 55 -15.02 -28.13 -6.91
CA ASN A 55 -15.54 -27.72 -8.19
C ASN A 55 -15.38 -28.80 -9.26
N PHE A 56 -14.27 -29.54 -9.22
CA PHE A 56 -13.97 -30.62 -10.17
C PHE A 56 -14.43 -31.97 -9.61
N GLY A 57 -15.72 -32.27 -9.80
CA GLY A 57 -16.30 -33.56 -9.47
C GLY A 57 -16.11 -34.62 -10.56
N GLY A 58 -16.16 -35.90 -10.19
CA GLY A 58 -16.00 -37.02 -11.13
C GLY A 58 -17.05 -37.01 -12.24
N GLY A 59 -18.28 -36.61 -11.90
CA GLY A 59 -19.36 -36.46 -12.90
C GLY A 59 -19.13 -35.36 -13.92
N GLY A 60 -18.37 -34.31 -13.57
CA GLY A 60 -17.91 -33.32 -14.53
C GLY A 60 -17.02 -34.02 -15.55
N LEU A 61 -15.88 -34.55 -15.12
CA LEU A 61 -14.91 -35.22 -16.00
C LEU A 61 -15.55 -36.27 -16.91
N VAL A 62 -16.43 -37.13 -16.37
CA VAL A 62 -17.15 -38.15 -17.16
C VAL A 62 -18.01 -37.54 -18.27
N ARG A 63 -18.82 -36.55 -17.92
CA ARG A 63 -19.71 -35.86 -18.85
C ARG A 63 -18.97 -35.00 -19.87
N GLU A 64 -17.96 -34.26 -19.44
CA GLU A 64 -17.22 -33.33 -20.30
C GLU A 64 -16.54 -34.08 -21.44
N VAL A 65 -15.87 -35.21 -21.15
CA VAL A 65 -15.24 -36.05 -22.18
C VAL A 65 -16.28 -36.63 -23.15
N GLU A 66 -17.41 -37.13 -22.63
CA GLU A 66 -18.51 -37.65 -23.46
C GLU A 66 -19.08 -36.56 -24.38
N LYS A 67 -19.24 -35.32 -23.88
CA LYS A 67 -19.81 -34.20 -24.62
C LYS A 67 -18.85 -33.56 -25.61
N ILE A 68 -17.56 -33.54 -25.32
CA ILE A 68 -16.52 -33.11 -26.29
C ILE A 68 -16.53 -34.03 -27.52
N HIS A 69 -16.67 -35.33 -27.31
CA HIS A 69 -16.75 -36.31 -28.42
C HIS A 69 -18.06 -36.16 -29.22
N ASP A 70 -19.19 -35.99 -28.52
CA ASP A 70 -20.53 -35.92 -29.10
C ASP A 70 -20.79 -34.58 -29.82
N ILE A 71 -20.60 -33.45 -29.13
CA ILE A 71 -20.96 -32.09 -29.57
C ILE A 71 -19.79 -31.35 -30.23
N GLY A 72 -18.54 -31.67 -29.86
CA GLY A 72 -17.34 -31.08 -30.48
C GLY A 72 -17.00 -29.68 -29.98
N LEU A 73 -16.58 -28.80 -30.89
CA LEU A 73 -16.00 -27.48 -30.59
C LEU A 73 -16.93 -26.58 -29.77
N TYR A 74 -18.23 -26.70 -30.01
CA TYR A 74 -19.29 -26.03 -29.29
C TYR A 74 -19.23 -26.24 -27.77
N TRP A 75 -18.98 -27.47 -27.32
CA TRP A 75 -18.88 -27.81 -25.91
C TRP A 75 -17.53 -27.38 -25.30
N ILE A 76 -16.46 -27.41 -26.10
CA ILE A 76 -15.14 -26.88 -25.70
C ILE A 76 -15.22 -25.39 -25.38
N ILE A 77 -15.93 -24.62 -26.22
CA ILE A 77 -16.14 -23.18 -25.99
C ILE A 77 -16.90 -22.98 -24.68
N PHE A 78 -18.00 -23.72 -24.47
CA PHE A 78 -18.74 -23.66 -23.21
C PHE A 78 -17.81 -23.90 -22.01
N LEU A 79 -17.00 -24.96 -22.03
CA LEU A 79 -16.14 -25.34 -20.92
C LEU A 79 -15.07 -24.28 -20.57
N ILE A 80 -14.45 -23.66 -21.58
CA ILE A 80 -13.45 -22.59 -21.36
C ILE A 80 -14.06 -21.38 -20.64
N PHE A 81 -15.31 -21.04 -20.97
CA PHE A 81 -16.04 -19.95 -20.32
C PHE A 81 -16.68 -20.38 -18.99
N ASP A 82 -17.07 -21.65 -18.81
CA ASP A 82 -17.90 -22.09 -17.69
C ASP A 82 -17.18 -22.11 -16.34
N SER A 83 -16.00 -22.71 -16.18
CA SER A 83 -15.38 -22.73 -14.83
C SER A 83 -14.45 -21.54 -14.59
N SER A 84 -13.57 -21.28 -15.55
CA SER A 84 -12.40 -20.45 -15.32
C SER A 84 -12.74 -18.97 -15.27
N PHE A 85 -13.58 -18.51 -16.20
CA PHE A 85 -14.09 -17.14 -16.20
C PHE A 85 -15.04 -16.88 -15.04
N CYS A 86 -15.87 -17.87 -14.67
CA CYS A 86 -16.85 -17.75 -13.59
C CYS A 86 -16.18 -17.65 -12.21
N ILE A 87 -15.17 -18.49 -11.95
CA ILE A 87 -14.37 -18.39 -10.72
C ILE A 87 -13.64 -17.04 -10.67
N TRP A 88 -13.17 -16.52 -11.82
CA TRP A 88 -12.58 -15.18 -11.89
C TRP A 88 -13.59 -14.06 -11.55
N ILE A 89 -14.84 -14.17 -12.01
CA ILE A 89 -15.92 -13.24 -11.62
C ILE A 89 -16.13 -13.27 -10.09
N ILE A 90 -16.16 -14.46 -9.48
CA ILE A 90 -16.30 -14.61 -8.03
C ILE A 90 -15.12 -13.96 -7.28
N SER A 91 -13.90 -14.02 -7.82
CA SER A 91 -12.75 -13.28 -7.27
C SER A 91 -13.03 -11.77 -7.18
N ARG A 92 -13.67 -11.19 -8.20
CA ARG A 92 -14.06 -9.77 -8.19
C ARG A 92 -15.19 -9.50 -7.19
N LEU A 93 -16.16 -10.41 -7.09
CA LEU A 93 -17.28 -10.33 -6.16
C LEU A 93 -16.83 -10.43 -4.70
N ALA A 94 -15.78 -11.21 -4.42
CA ALA A 94 -15.28 -11.47 -3.07
C ALA A 94 -14.88 -10.20 -2.32
N VAL A 95 -14.41 -9.16 -3.01
CA VAL A 95 -14.06 -7.87 -2.40
C VAL A 95 -15.28 -7.17 -1.77
N ARG A 96 -16.48 -7.39 -2.32
CA ARG A 96 -17.74 -6.84 -1.81
C ARG A 96 -18.41 -7.71 -0.74
N MET A 97 -17.93 -8.93 -0.52
CA MET A 97 -18.52 -9.88 0.42
C MET A 97 -18.16 -9.61 1.90
N ARG A 98 -17.38 -8.56 2.19
CA ARG A 98 -16.92 -8.23 3.55
C ARG A 98 -18.04 -8.22 4.61
N PRO A 99 -19.20 -7.57 4.41
CA PRO A 99 -20.26 -7.51 5.43
C PRO A 99 -20.78 -8.90 5.80
N PHE A 100 -20.62 -9.87 4.90
CA PHE A 100 -21.17 -11.21 5.02
C PHE A 100 -20.11 -12.26 5.39
N MET A 101 -18.84 -11.87 5.55
CA MET A 101 -17.75 -12.81 5.84
C MET A 101 -17.93 -13.56 7.16
N LYS A 102 -18.72 -13.04 8.10
CA LYS A 102 -18.97 -13.70 9.39
C LYS A 102 -20.11 -14.73 9.33
N HIS A 103 -20.86 -14.76 8.24
CA HIS A 103 -21.96 -15.70 8.06
C HIS A 103 -21.44 -17.12 7.85
N LEU A 104 -22.26 -18.10 8.21
CA LEU A 104 -21.97 -19.53 8.12
C LEU A 104 -22.51 -20.13 6.82
N SER A 105 -23.49 -19.48 6.18
CA SER A 105 -24.12 -19.97 4.96
C SER A 105 -24.59 -18.86 4.01
N MET A 106 -24.81 -19.25 2.76
CA MET A 106 -25.38 -18.38 1.73
C MET A 106 -26.82 -17.98 2.07
N ALA A 107 -27.59 -18.89 2.66
CA ALA A 107 -28.95 -18.64 3.11
C ALA A 107 -29.01 -17.60 4.23
N GLU A 108 -28.08 -17.64 5.19
CA GLU A 108 -27.94 -16.61 6.22
C GLU A 108 -27.70 -15.23 5.61
N THR A 109 -26.89 -15.13 4.56
CA THR A 109 -26.65 -13.85 3.87
C THR A 109 -27.91 -13.27 3.26
N ILE A 110 -28.69 -14.08 2.53
CA ILE A 110 -29.99 -13.66 2.00
C ILE A 110 -30.96 -13.34 3.14
N GLY A 111 -30.93 -14.12 4.22
CA GLY A 111 -31.78 -13.93 5.40
C GLY A 111 -31.49 -12.66 6.19
N HIS A 112 -30.23 -12.30 6.30
CA HIS A 112 -29.80 -11.05 6.95
C HIS A 112 -30.27 -9.83 6.15
N VAL A 113 -30.32 -9.93 4.81
CA VAL A 113 -30.70 -8.81 3.94
C VAL A 113 -32.22 -8.71 3.74
N TYR A 114 -32.90 -9.83 3.48
CA TYR A 114 -34.32 -9.85 3.09
C TYR A 114 -35.23 -10.53 4.13
N GLY A 115 -34.69 -11.08 5.21
CA GLY A 115 -35.47 -11.65 6.31
C GLY A 115 -35.67 -13.17 6.25
N LYS A 116 -36.46 -13.67 7.22
CA LYS A 116 -36.58 -15.09 7.57
C LYS A 116 -37.12 -15.99 6.45
N TYR A 117 -38.12 -15.58 5.69
CA TYR A 117 -38.73 -16.46 4.68
C TYR A 117 -37.82 -16.69 3.46
N PRO A 118 -37.20 -15.65 2.85
CA PRO A 118 -36.18 -15.82 1.81
C PRO A 118 -35.00 -16.71 2.25
N ARG A 119 -34.61 -16.65 3.53
CA ARG A 119 -33.59 -17.55 4.11
C ARG A 119 -33.97 -19.02 3.99
N ILE A 120 -35.19 -19.37 4.40
CA ILE A 120 -35.67 -20.76 4.39
C ILE A 120 -35.81 -21.26 2.95
N ILE A 121 -36.41 -20.46 2.05
CA ILE A 121 -36.58 -20.82 0.63
C ILE A 121 -35.21 -21.06 -0.01
N THR A 122 -34.24 -20.18 0.24
CA THR A 122 -32.87 -20.34 -0.24
C THR A 122 -32.26 -21.65 0.24
N ALA A 123 -32.43 -21.99 1.51
CA ALA A 123 -31.91 -23.24 2.06
C ALA A 123 -32.54 -24.46 1.37
N ILE A 124 -33.87 -24.49 1.23
CA ILE A 124 -34.60 -25.63 0.62
C ILE A 124 -34.21 -25.80 -0.85
N SER A 125 -34.21 -24.72 -1.63
CA SER A 125 -33.82 -24.72 -3.04
C SER A 125 -32.39 -25.26 -3.24
N ASN A 126 -31.45 -24.81 -2.40
CA ASN A 126 -30.07 -25.28 -2.46
C ASN A 126 -29.85 -26.71 -1.95
N ILE A 127 -30.67 -27.18 -1.00
CA ILE A 127 -30.66 -28.59 -0.58
C ILE A 127 -31.12 -29.48 -1.73
N CYS A 128 -32.18 -29.10 -2.45
CA CYS A 128 -32.65 -29.85 -3.63
C CYS A 128 -31.57 -29.94 -4.71
N ARG A 129 -30.94 -28.80 -5.05
CA ARG A 129 -29.77 -28.77 -5.95
C ARG A 129 -28.65 -29.70 -5.47
N SER A 130 -28.35 -29.69 -4.18
CA SER A 130 -27.25 -30.46 -3.62
C SER A 130 -27.53 -31.97 -3.64
N ILE A 131 -28.78 -32.41 -3.42
CA ILE A 131 -29.22 -33.80 -3.59
C ILE A 131 -28.94 -34.25 -5.02
N VAL A 132 -29.37 -33.49 -6.02
CA VAL A 132 -29.16 -33.81 -7.44
C VAL A 132 -27.65 -33.85 -7.78
N SER A 133 -26.88 -32.88 -7.26
CA SER A 133 -25.43 -32.82 -7.47
C SER A 133 -24.69 -33.99 -6.81
N LEU A 134 -25.17 -34.47 -5.66
CA LEU A 134 -24.69 -35.67 -4.98
C LEU A 134 -25.00 -36.92 -5.78
N SER A 135 -26.20 -37.03 -6.34
CA SER A 135 -26.59 -38.16 -7.19
C SER A 135 -25.68 -38.31 -8.39
N ILE A 136 -25.27 -37.22 -9.03
CA ILE A 136 -24.27 -37.21 -10.12
C ILE A 136 -22.98 -37.92 -9.67
N GLN A 137 -22.48 -37.62 -8.47
CA GLN A 137 -21.25 -38.24 -7.97
C GLN A 137 -21.45 -39.73 -7.62
N ILE A 138 -22.61 -40.10 -7.07
CA ILE A 138 -22.94 -41.50 -6.76
C ILE A 138 -23.03 -42.34 -8.04
N VAL A 139 -23.63 -41.81 -9.11
CA VAL A 139 -23.67 -42.48 -10.43
C VAL A 139 -22.25 -42.74 -10.95
N VAL A 140 -21.34 -41.78 -10.78
CA VAL A 140 -19.94 -41.93 -11.22
C VAL A 140 -19.19 -42.94 -10.36
N ILE A 141 -19.35 -42.90 -9.04
CA ILE A 141 -18.80 -43.91 -8.13
C ILE A 141 -19.26 -45.31 -8.57
N SER A 142 -20.54 -45.47 -8.89
CA SER A 142 -21.08 -46.74 -9.39
C SER A 142 -20.44 -47.17 -10.71
N LYS A 143 -20.29 -46.24 -11.65
CA LYS A 143 -19.62 -46.49 -12.94
C LYS A 143 -18.16 -46.91 -12.74
N THR A 144 -17.42 -46.24 -11.87
CA THR A 144 -16.03 -46.57 -11.53
C THR A 144 -15.91 -47.96 -10.91
N ILE A 145 -16.78 -48.31 -9.96
CA ILE A 145 -16.78 -49.63 -9.32
C ILE A 145 -17.11 -50.74 -10.34
N SER A 146 -18.11 -50.52 -11.19
CA SER A 146 -18.50 -51.45 -12.25
C SER A 146 -17.35 -51.71 -13.23
N ILE A 147 -16.48 -50.72 -13.48
CA ILE A 147 -15.30 -50.86 -14.33
C ILE A 147 -14.24 -51.76 -13.67
N CYS A 148 -14.10 -51.73 -12.34
CA CYS A 148 -13.08 -52.50 -11.63
C CYS A 148 -13.47 -53.96 -11.36
N VAL A 149 -14.74 -54.21 -11.00
CA VAL A 149 -15.22 -55.53 -10.51
C VAL A 149 -16.06 -56.27 -11.56
N GLY A 150 -16.53 -55.58 -12.60
CA GLY A 150 -17.52 -56.09 -13.54
C GLY A 150 -18.96 -55.74 -13.11
N PRO A 151 -19.95 -55.91 -14.01
CA PRO A 151 -21.30 -55.40 -13.80
C PRO A 151 -22.13 -56.16 -12.75
N VAL A 152 -21.87 -57.45 -12.53
CA VAL A 152 -22.73 -58.33 -11.71
C VAL A 152 -22.70 -57.98 -10.20
N ASP A 153 -21.54 -57.63 -9.65
CA ASP A 153 -21.39 -57.30 -8.21
C ASP A 153 -21.42 -55.78 -7.93
N SER A 154 -21.65 -54.95 -8.96
CA SER A 154 -21.44 -53.50 -8.90
C SER A 154 -22.44 -52.75 -8.00
N GLY A 155 -23.68 -53.24 -7.87
CA GLY A 155 -24.74 -52.58 -7.12
C GLY A 155 -24.49 -52.56 -5.61
N GLU A 156 -24.20 -53.71 -5.02
CA GLU A 156 -23.97 -53.87 -3.58
C GLU A 156 -22.73 -53.08 -3.11
N ILE A 157 -21.65 -53.14 -3.89
CA ILE A 157 -20.40 -52.42 -3.60
C ILE A 157 -20.62 -50.90 -3.71
N THR A 158 -21.47 -50.44 -4.65
CA THR A 158 -21.84 -49.01 -4.75
C THR A 158 -22.57 -48.54 -3.49
N ILE A 159 -23.52 -49.33 -2.98
CA ILE A 159 -24.26 -49.01 -1.76
C ILE A 159 -23.27 -48.92 -0.59
N LEU A 160 -22.39 -49.91 -0.42
CA LEU A 160 -21.39 -49.92 0.63
C LEU A 160 -20.44 -48.71 0.54
N ALA A 161 -19.92 -48.41 -0.65
CA ALA A 161 -19.04 -47.26 -0.88
C ALA A 161 -19.73 -45.92 -0.57
N THR A 162 -21.01 -45.79 -0.95
CA THR A 162 -21.82 -44.60 -0.67
C THR A 162 -22.11 -44.46 0.82
N LEU A 163 -22.40 -45.56 1.52
CA LEU A 163 -22.59 -45.56 2.98
C LEU A 163 -21.30 -45.18 3.72
N ILE A 164 -20.13 -45.67 3.28
CA ILE A 164 -18.84 -45.27 3.84
C ILE A 164 -18.62 -43.77 3.65
N LEU A 165 -18.89 -43.24 2.45
CA LEU A 165 -18.82 -41.82 2.16
C LEU A 165 -19.70 -40.98 3.09
N ILE A 166 -20.97 -41.37 3.23
CA ILE A 166 -21.91 -40.67 4.10
C ILE A 166 -21.45 -40.71 5.56
N ALA A 167 -20.95 -41.86 6.01
CA ALA A 167 -20.51 -42.07 7.38
C ALA A 167 -19.37 -41.13 7.76
N TYR A 168 -18.27 -41.10 7.02
CA TYR A 168 -17.12 -40.26 7.40
C TYR A 168 -17.43 -38.77 7.22
N SER A 169 -18.21 -38.41 6.20
CA SER A 169 -18.63 -37.03 5.95
C SER A 169 -19.45 -36.46 7.11
N ALA A 170 -20.32 -37.28 7.71
CA ALA A 170 -21.10 -36.88 8.89
C ALA A 170 -20.21 -36.51 10.08
N PHE A 171 -19.10 -37.21 10.30
CA PHE A 171 -18.20 -36.97 11.43
C PHE A 171 -17.13 -35.90 11.19
N GLY A 172 -16.74 -35.64 9.94
CA GLY A 172 -15.55 -34.83 9.61
C GLY A 172 -15.66 -33.32 9.83
N GLY A 173 -16.82 -32.71 9.56
CA GLY A 173 -16.97 -31.24 9.50
C GLY A 173 -16.05 -30.59 8.45
N ILE A 174 -16.15 -29.26 8.26
CA ILE A 174 -15.43 -28.59 7.16
C ILE A 174 -13.90 -28.73 7.26
N ARG A 175 -13.34 -28.83 8.47
CA ARG A 175 -11.89 -28.96 8.66
C ARG A 175 -11.38 -30.29 8.12
N SER A 176 -12.04 -31.40 8.43
CA SER A 176 -11.66 -32.72 7.88
C SER A 176 -11.79 -32.73 6.36
N VAL A 177 -12.92 -32.22 5.84
CA VAL A 177 -13.16 -32.05 4.39
C VAL A 177 -12.04 -31.26 3.72
N THR A 178 -11.55 -30.19 4.35
CA THR A 178 -10.48 -29.36 3.78
C THR A 178 -9.17 -30.15 3.62
N PHE A 179 -8.82 -31.02 4.57
CA PHE A 179 -7.59 -31.82 4.49
C PHE A 179 -7.70 -32.98 3.51
N THR A 180 -8.84 -33.67 3.48
CA THR A 180 -9.11 -34.72 2.48
C THR A 180 -9.10 -34.13 1.07
N ASP A 181 -9.70 -32.95 0.89
CA ASP A 181 -9.74 -32.23 -0.39
C ASP A 181 -8.35 -31.92 -0.92
N VAL A 182 -7.39 -31.51 -0.07
CA VAL A 182 -6.01 -31.23 -0.51
C VAL A 182 -5.35 -32.48 -1.07
N LEU A 183 -5.50 -33.63 -0.39
CA LEU A 183 -4.94 -34.91 -0.86
C LEU A 183 -5.62 -35.37 -2.16
N GLN A 184 -6.95 -35.25 -2.24
CA GLN A 184 -7.74 -35.59 -3.41
C GLN A 184 -7.38 -34.72 -4.61
N PHE A 185 -7.24 -33.40 -4.40
CA PHE A 185 -6.78 -32.44 -5.40
C PHE A 185 -5.43 -32.80 -5.99
N LEU A 186 -4.43 -33.07 -5.15
CA LEU A 186 -3.11 -33.49 -5.60
C LEU A 186 -3.17 -34.80 -6.41
N THR A 187 -4.01 -35.74 -5.96
CA THR A 187 -4.18 -37.04 -6.61
C THR A 187 -4.71 -36.89 -8.03
N PHE A 188 -5.87 -36.24 -8.23
CA PHE A 188 -6.44 -36.13 -9.56
C PHE A 188 -5.66 -35.15 -10.46
N SER A 189 -5.04 -34.10 -9.90
CA SER A 189 -4.25 -33.15 -10.68
C SER A 189 -3.02 -33.79 -11.33
N MET A 190 -2.48 -34.87 -10.73
CA MET A 190 -1.39 -35.64 -11.32
C MET A 190 -1.88 -36.71 -12.30
N ILE A 191 -3.05 -37.32 -12.04
CA ILE A 191 -3.53 -38.47 -12.81
C ILE A 191 -4.24 -38.05 -14.11
N ILE A 192 -4.99 -36.94 -14.13
CA ILE A 192 -5.71 -36.48 -15.32
C ILE A 192 -4.75 -36.14 -16.49
N PRO A 193 -3.62 -35.44 -16.30
CA PRO A 193 -2.66 -35.21 -17.37
C PRO A 193 -2.02 -36.51 -17.89
N LEU A 194 -1.74 -37.47 -17.00
CA LEU A 194 -1.24 -38.80 -17.39
C LEU A 194 -2.28 -39.59 -18.19
N LEU A 195 -3.57 -39.44 -17.86
CA LEU A 195 -4.64 -40.04 -18.65
C LEU A 195 -4.66 -39.46 -20.07
N ALA A 196 -4.58 -38.13 -20.21
CA ALA A 196 -4.50 -37.48 -21.52
C ALA A 196 -3.33 -38.03 -22.35
N TRP A 197 -2.17 -38.20 -21.71
CA TRP A 197 -0.98 -38.80 -22.34
C TRP A 197 -1.19 -40.26 -22.79
N PHE A 198 -1.76 -41.12 -21.95
CA PHE A 198 -2.01 -42.51 -22.33
C PHE A 198 -3.03 -42.66 -23.46
N VAL A 199 -4.10 -41.86 -23.42
CA VAL A 199 -5.11 -41.82 -24.49
C VAL A 199 -4.47 -41.32 -25.79
N PHE A 200 -3.60 -40.31 -25.72
CA PHE A 200 -2.85 -39.84 -26.89
C PHE A 200 -2.01 -40.94 -27.54
N ILE A 201 -1.18 -41.66 -26.77
CA ILE A 201 -0.35 -42.76 -27.30
C ILE A 201 -1.21 -43.80 -28.03
N LYS A 202 -2.42 -44.07 -27.51
CA LYS A 202 -3.36 -45.04 -28.09
C LYS A 202 -4.08 -44.56 -29.33
N THR A 203 -3.99 -43.28 -29.69
CA THR A 203 -4.50 -42.83 -31.00
C THR A 203 -3.68 -43.36 -32.16
N GLU A 204 -2.41 -43.74 -31.93
CA GLU A 204 -1.46 -44.20 -32.96
C GLU A 204 -1.24 -43.20 -34.11
N ILE A 205 -1.74 -41.97 -33.95
CA ILE A 205 -1.64 -40.88 -34.92
C ILE A 205 -0.52 -39.93 -34.45
N PRO A 206 0.43 -39.57 -35.33
CA PRO A 206 1.46 -38.60 -34.97
C PRO A 206 0.81 -37.26 -34.65
N ILE A 207 1.34 -36.53 -33.66
CA ILE A 207 0.68 -35.31 -33.20
C ILE A 207 0.46 -34.26 -34.30
N SER A 208 1.36 -34.22 -35.29
CA SER A 208 1.25 -33.34 -36.46
C SER A 208 -0.03 -33.57 -37.26
N GLU A 209 -0.59 -34.78 -37.23
CA GLU A 209 -1.77 -35.17 -38.00
C GLU A 209 -3.08 -35.15 -37.21
N VAL A 210 -3.02 -35.12 -35.87
CA VAL A 210 -4.18 -35.09 -34.97
C VAL A 210 -5.12 -33.94 -35.34
N ILE A 211 -4.54 -32.82 -35.77
CA ILE A 211 -5.26 -31.57 -35.97
C ILE A 211 -5.85 -31.49 -37.37
N ALA A 212 -5.08 -31.92 -38.37
CA ALA A 212 -5.60 -32.15 -39.71
C ALA A 212 -6.77 -33.16 -39.68
N SER A 213 -6.74 -34.12 -38.76
CA SER A 213 -7.81 -35.10 -38.54
C SER A 213 -9.05 -34.45 -37.90
N LEU A 214 -8.88 -33.52 -36.96
CA LEU A 214 -9.99 -32.76 -36.38
C LEU A 214 -10.62 -31.79 -37.40
N GLN A 215 -9.81 -31.05 -38.16
CA GLN A 215 -10.30 -30.08 -39.15
C GLN A 215 -11.05 -30.72 -40.32
N ARG A 216 -10.73 -31.97 -40.66
CA ARG A 216 -11.46 -32.76 -41.66
C ARG A 216 -12.90 -33.08 -41.22
N ARG A 217 -13.24 -32.93 -39.93
CA ARG A 217 -14.57 -33.20 -39.38
C ARG A 217 -15.31 -31.89 -39.09
N GLY A 218 -16.53 -31.74 -39.62
CA GLY A 218 -17.35 -30.54 -39.46
C GLY A 218 -17.61 -30.11 -38.01
N LYS A 219 -17.58 -31.05 -37.04
CA LYS A 219 -17.77 -30.78 -35.59
C LYS A 219 -16.68 -29.90 -34.97
N PHE A 220 -15.51 -29.82 -35.59
CA PHE A 220 -14.35 -29.07 -35.09
C PHE A 220 -13.91 -27.94 -36.03
N GLN A 221 -14.73 -27.60 -37.02
CA GLN A 221 -14.51 -26.44 -37.89
C GLN A 221 -15.08 -25.17 -37.26
N PHE A 222 -14.32 -24.07 -37.33
CA PHE A 222 -14.77 -22.76 -36.83
C PHE A 222 -15.94 -22.19 -37.64
N SER A 223 -16.06 -22.53 -38.92
CA SER A 223 -17.20 -22.14 -39.77
C SER A 223 -18.54 -22.60 -39.20
N THR A 224 -18.57 -23.79 -38.58
CA THR A 224 -19.75 -24.39 -37.96
C THR A 224 -20.22 -23.62 -36.72
N VAL A 225 -19.33 -22.89 -36.03
CA VAL A 225 -19.63 -22.10 -34.82
C VAL A 225 -20.10 -20.69 -35.15
N LEU A 226 -19.71 -20.15 -36.32
CA LEU A 226 -20.04 -18.79 -36.74
C LEU A 226 -21.39 -18.68 -37.46
N HIS A 227 -22.06 -19.81 -37.74
CA HIS A 227 -23.42 -19.80 -38.29
C HIS A 227 -24.45 -19.55 -37.18
N PHE A 228 -25.33 -18.57 -37.39
CA PHE A 228 -26.45 -18.29 -36.49
C PHE A 228 -27.52 -19.39 -36.63
N ASP A 229 -27.35 -20.46 -35.85
CA ASP A 229 -28.30 -21.57 -35.73
C ASP A 229 -28.80 -21.70 -34.27
N THR A 230 -29.89 -22.44 -34.08
CA THR A 230 -30.48 -22.84 -32.81
C THR A 230 -29.45 -23.44 -31.83
N LYS A 231 -28.45 -24.17 -32.33
CA LYS A 231 -27.33 -24.73 -31.54
C LYS A 231 -26.46 -23.65 -30.90
N LEU A 232 -26.14 -22.60 -31.66
CA LEU A 232 -25.38 -21.46 -31.15
C LEU A 232 -26.17 -20.75 -30.04
N ALA A 233 -27.48 -20.53 -30.25
CA ALA A 233 -28.35 -19.91 -29.26
C ALA A 233 -28.42 -20.71 -27.95
N ALA A 234 -28.56 -22.03 -28.03
CA ALA A 234 -28.58 -22.90 -26.85
C ALA A 234 -27.27 -22.87 -26.07
N ILE A 235 -26.13 -22.89 -26.77
CA ILE A 235 -24.81 -22.85 -26.13
C ILE A 235 -24.52 -21.49 -25.52
N VAL A 236 -24.92 -20.40 -26.19
CA VAL A 236 -24.83 -19.05 -25.60
C VAL A 236 -25.70 -18.98 -24.34
N SER A 237 -26.92 -19.53 -24.36
CA SER A 237 -27.78 -19.59 -23.17
C SER A 237 -27.13 -20.40 -22.04
N LEU A 238 -26.54 -21.55 -22.37
CA LEU A 238 -25.83 -22.39 -21.41
C LEU A 238 -24.59 -21.70 -20.83
N ILE A 239 -23.82 -20.98 -21.66
CA ILE A 239 -22.68 -20.16 -21.21
C ILE A 239 -23.16 -19.08 -20.23
N LEU A 240 -24.27 -18.40 -20.53
CA LEU A 240 -24.84 -17.38 -19.65
C LEU A 240 -25.28 -17.96 -18.30
N SER A 241 -25.90 -19.13 -18.29
CA SER A 241 -26.20 -19.85 -17.05
C SER A 241 -24.94 -20.32 -16.32
N GLY A 242 -23.92 -20.75 -17.06
CA GLY A 242 -22.60 -21.12 -16.53
C GLY A 242 -21.93 -19.98 -15.76
N ILE A 243 -22.02 -18.74 -16.28
CA ILE A 243 -21.54 -17.50 -15.63
C ILE A 243 -21.98 -17.38 -14.17
N VAL A 244 -23.21 -17.82 -13.88
CA VAL A 244 -23.82 -17.69 -12.56
C VAL A 244 -23.92 -19.01 -11.80
N TYR A 245 -23.66 -20.15 -12.44
CA TYR A 245 -23.76 -21.49 -11.86
C TYR A 245 -22.85 -21.71 -10.64
N TYR A 246 -21.67 -21.09 -10.65
CA TYR A 246 -20.68 -21.16 -9.57
C TYR A 246 -21.04 -20.31 -8.34
N ILE A 247 -22.10 -19.48 -8.42
CA ILE A 247 -22.67 -18.79 -7.26
C ILE A 247 -23.56 -19.80 -6.51
N LYS A 248 -22.91 -20.73 -5.82
CA LYS A 248 -23.52 -21.84 -5.09
C LYS A 248 -23.03 -21.93 -3.65
N PRO A 249 -23.78 -22.55 -2.73
CA PRO A 249 -23.44 -22.60 -1.31
C PRO A 249 -22.05 -23.15 -1.02
N THR A 250 -21.62 -24.21 -1.72
CA THR A 250 -20.30 -24.82 -1.50
C THR A 250 -19.17 -23.86 -1.85
N THR A 251 -19.27 -23.12 -2.95
CA THR A 251 -18.31 -22.11 -3.38
C THR A 251 -18.29 -20.91 -2.44
N ILE A 252 -19.47 -20.39 -2.07
CA ILE A 252 -19.59 -19.27 -1.13
C ILE A 252 -19.13 -19.66 0.28
N GLN A 253 -19.27 -20.93 0.69
CA GLN A 253 -18.72 -21.44 1.95
C GLN A 253 -17.19 -21.33 2.00
N ARG A 254 -16.48 -21.63 0.91
CA ARG A 254 -15.02 -21.43 0.81
C ARG A 254 -14.62 -19.96 0.86
N LEU A 255 -15.50 -19.06 0.37
CA LEU A 255 -15.33 -17.63 0.60
C LEU A 255 -15.43 -17.28 2.09
N TYR A 256 -16.41 -17.83 2.82
CA TYR A 256 -16.56 -17.60 4.26
C TYR A 256 -15.43 -18.22 5.10
N MET A 257 -14.77 -19.27 4.61
CA MET A 257 -13.59 -19.86 5.26
C MET A 257 -12.36 -18.94 5.23
N ALA A 258 -12.31 -17.95 4.34
CA ALA A 258 -11.20 -17.00 4.27
C ALA A 258 -11.15 -16.10 5.52
N SER A 259 -9.93 -15.69 5.89
CA SER A 259 -9.67 -14.70 6.95
C SER A 259 -10.29 -13.35 6.61
N ASP A 260 -10.12 -12.92 5.37
CA ASP A 260 -10.49 -11.60 4.89
C ASP A 260 -10.82 -11.60 3.37
N PRO A 261 -11.50 -10.55 2.87
CA PRO A 261 -11.88 -10.44 1.45
C PRO A 261 -10.71 -10.49 0.46
N LEU A 262 -9.51 -10.03 0.84
CA LEU A 262 -8.34 -10.08 -0.04
C LEU A 262 -7.79 -11.50 -0.14
N GLN A 263 -7.79 -12.27 0.96
CA GLN A 263 -7.47 -13.69 0.90
C GLN A 263 -8.46 -14.41 -0.02
N ALA A 264 -9.77 -14.20 0.15
CA ALA A 264 -10.78 -14.80 -0.72
C ALA A 264 -10.57 -14.41 -2.20
N GLN A 265 -10.31 -13.14 -2.50
CA GLN A 265 -10.00 -12.70 -3.86
C GLN A 265 -8.83 -13.48 -4.45
N LYS A 266 -7.73 -13.67 -3.69
CA LYS A 266 -6.57 -14.45 -4.14
C LYS A 266 -6.93 -15.92 -4.36
N VAL A 267 -7.70 -16.53 -3.46
CA VAL A 267 -8.14 -17.93 -3.57
C VAL A 267 -8.85 -18.16 -4.90
N PHE A 268 -9.86 -17.36 -5.22
CA PHE A 268 -10.58 -17.51 -6.49
C PHE A 268 -9.73 -17.09 -7.69
N SER A 269 -8.83 -16.11 -7.57
CA SER A 269 -7.94 -15.73 -8.68
C SER A 269 -6.96 -16.84 -9.04
N TYR A 270 -6.33 -17.49 -8.06
CA TYR A 270 -5.46 -18.63 -8.31
C TYR A 270 -6.26 -19.87 -8.73
N GLY A 271 -7.44 -20.07 -8.13
CA GLY A 271 -8.37 -21.13 -8.52
C GLY A 271 -8.75 -21.05 -10.01
N SER A 272 -9.02 -19.86 -10.53
CA SER A 272 -9.31 -19.65 -11.96
C SER A 272 -8.15 -20.12 -12.85
N ILE A 273 -6.91 -19.78 -12.49
CA ILE A 273 -5.71 -20.19 -13.25
C ILE A 273 -5.56 -21.72 -13.25
N PHE A 274 -5.65 -22.36 -12.08
CA PHE A 274 -5.52 -23.82 -12.00
C PHE A 274 -6.70 -24.56 -12.64
N SER A 275 -7.90 -23.98 -12.64
CA SER A 275 -9.08 -24.54 -13.30
C SER A 275 -8.85 -24.67 -14.81
N LEU A 276 -8.33 -23.62 -15.46
CA LEU A 276 -7.95 -23.65 -16.88
C LEU A 276 -7.00 -24.80 -17.21
N LEU A 277 -6.04 -25.09 -16.33
CA LEU A 277 -5.06 -26.14 -16.56
C LEU A 277 -5.71 -27.53 -16.50
N ILE A 278 -6.54 -27.79 -15.48
CA ILE A 278 -7.23 -29.07 -15.31
C ILE A 278 -8.22 -29.30 -16.47
N GLU A 279 -8.98 -28.26 -16.83
CA GLU A 279 -9.89 -28.28 -17.97
C GLU A 279 -9.18 -28.56 -19.28
N GLY A 280 -8.03 -27.91 -19.52
CA GLY A 280 -7.21 -28.19 -20.69
C GLY A 280 -6.87 -29.67 -20.81
N CYS A 281 -6.53 -30.34 -19.70
CA CYS A 281 -6.29 -31.78 -19.68
C CYS A 281 -7.55 -32.63 -19.93
N ILE A 282 -8.72 -32.20 -19.44
CA ILE A 282 -9.99 -32.90 -19.71
C ILE A 282 -10.39 -32.75 -21.19
N ILE A 283 -10.23 -31.56 -21.76
CA ILE A 283 -10.45 -31.27 -23.18
C ILE A 283 -9.57 -32.17 -24.05
N LEU A 284 -8.29 -32.28 -23.68
CA LEU A 284 -7.31 -33.15 -24.32
C LEU A 284 -7.79 -34.60 -24.38
N VAL A 285 -8.26 -35.15 -23.26
CA VAL A 285 -8.78 -36.53 -23.22
C VAL A 285 -9.92 -36.73 -24.20
N GLY A 286 -10.93 -35.84 -24.20
CA GLY A 286 -12.07 -35.92 -25.11
C GLY A 286 -11.66 -35.82 -26.59
N LEU A 287 -10.75 -34.91 -26.91
CA LEU A 287 -10.26 -34.73 -28.28
C LEU A 287 -9.45 -35.93 -28.77
N PHE A 288 -8.57 -36.50 -27.95
CA PHE A 288 -7.80 -37.68 -28.36
C PHE A 288 -8.68 -38.91 -28.59
N ILE A 289 -9.73 -39.10 -27.78
CA ILE A 289 -10.69 -40.20 -28.01
C ILE A 289 -11.43 -39.99 -29.32
N PHE A 290 -11.84 -38.76 -29.62
CA PHE A 290 -12.51 -38.45 -30.88
C PHE A 290 -11.58 -38.71 -32.09
N VAL A 291 -10.30 -38.36 -31.98
CA VAL A 291 -9.33 -38.57 -33.06
C VAL A 291 -9.05 -40.06 -33.28
N GLY A 292 -8.88 -40.84 -32.21
CA GLY A 292 -8.65 -42.28 -32.33
C GLY A 292 -9.91 -43.06 -32.78
N THR A 293 -11.09 -42.65 -32.30
CA THR A 293 -12.36 -43.36 -32.54
C THR A 293 -13.53 -42.37 -32.70
N PRO A 294 -13.74 -41.77 -33.87
CA PRO A 294 -14.73 -40.71 -34.08
C PRO A 294 -16.18 -41.19 -34.00
N ASP A 295 -16.46 -42.44 -34.39
CA ASP A 295 -17.82 -43.00 -34.47
C ASP A 295 -18.22 -43.79 -33.21
N LEU A 296 -17.47 -43.64 -32.12
CA LEU A 296 -17.72 -44.34 -30.86
C LEU A 296 -18.98 -43.76 -30.18
N PRO A 297 -20.01 -44.57 -29.86
CA PRO A 297 -21.17 -44.07 -29.15
C PRO A 297 -20.80 -43.64 -27.73
N LYS A 298 -21.47 -42.59 -27.23
CA LYS A 298 -21.15 -41.93 -25.94
C LYS A 298 -21.05 -42.90 -24.77
N GLU A 299 -21.89 -43.93 -24.72
CA GLU A 299 -21.93 -44.91 -23.62
C GLU A 299 -20.68 -45.80 -23.58
N LYS A 300 -20.00 -45.98 -24.73
CA LYS A 300 -18.82 -46.84 -24.87
C LYS A 300 -17.50 -46.10 -24.68
N ILE A 301 -17.51 -44.77 -24.58
CA ILE A 301 -16.31 -43.94 -24.40
C ILE A 301 -15.48 -44.38 -23.19
N TRP A 302 -16.09 -44.45 -22.01
CA TRP A 302 -15.38 -44.82 -20.79
C TRP A 302 -14.91 -46.29 -20.77
N PRO A 303 -15.74 -47.27 -21.16
CA PRO A 303 -15.27 -48.64 -21.40
C PRO A 303 -14.05 -48.71 -22.35
N TYR A 304 -14.05 -47.93 -23.43
CA TYR A 304 -12.93 -47.86 -24.37
C TYR A 304 -11.65 -47.32 -23.71
N ILE A 305 -11.73 -46.18 -23.01
CA ILE A 305 -10.57 -45.62 -22.29
C ILE A 305 -10.03 -46.66 -21.30
N MET A 306 -10.91 -47.30 -20.52
CA MET A 306 -10.50 -48.28 -19.50
C MET A 306 -9.92 -49.55 -20.09
N HIS A 307 -10.30 -49.94 -21.30
CA HIS A 307 -9.68 -51.06 -22.00
C HIS A 307 -8.25 -50.72 -22.43
N ASN A 308 -8.04 -49.49 -22.91
CA ASN A 308 -6.82 -49.07 -23.59
C ASN A 308 -5.71 -48.52 -22.68
N ILE A 309 -5.98 -48.31 -21.39
CA ILE A 309 -4.94 -47.89 -20.42
C ILE A 309 -4.28 -49.09 -19.72
N PRO A 310 -3.02 -48.95 -19.24
CA PRO A 310 -2.32 -50.01 -18.53
C PRO A 310 -3.08 -50.50 -17.27
N PRO A 311 -3.05 -51.80 -16.93
CA PRO A 311 -3.79 -52.35 -15.78
C PRO A 311 -3.51 -51.65 -14.45
N THR A 312 -2.26 -51.29 -14.17
CA THR A 312 -1.88 -50.54 -12.95
C THR A 312 -2.48 -49.13 -12.94
N PHE A 313 -2.54 -48.48 -14.10
CA PHE A 313 -3.12 -47.15 -14.26
C PHE A 313 -4.65 -47.17 -14.15
N LYS A 314 -5.33 -48.29 -14.45
CA LYS A 314 -6.78 -48.45 -14.20
C LYS A 314 -7.11 -48.23 -12.72
N GLY A 315 -6.29 -48.77 -11.82
CA GLY A 315 -6.42 -48.56 -10.37
C GLY A 315 -6.20 -47.09 -9.99
N CYS A 316 -5.12 -46.47 -10.46
CA CYS A 316 -4.85 -45.05 -10.22
C CYS A 316 -5.98 -44.14 -10.72
N PHE A 317 -6.46 -44.36 -11.94
CA PHE A 317 -7.55 -43.56 -12.49
C PHE A 317 -8.87 -43.76 -11.75
N SER A 318 -9.16 -44.99 -11.31
CA SER A 318 -10.33 -45.27 -10.47
C SER A 318 -10.25 -44.53 -9.14
N ILE A 319 -9.06 -44.51 -8.51
CA ILE A 319 -8.79 -43.66 -7.33
C ILE A 319 -9.02 -42.18 -7.64
N SER A 320 -8.57 -41.68 -8.80
CA SER A 320 -8.78 -40.30 -9.22
C SER A 320 -10.27 -39.95 -9.35
N LEU A 321 -11.07 -40.80 -10.00
CA LEU A 321 -12.51 -40.60 -10.15
C LEU A 321 -13.23 -40.62 -8.80
N LEU A 322 -12.86 -41.54 -7.91
CA LEU A 322 -13.37 -41.59 -6.55
C LEU A 322 -12.97 -40.32 -5.79
N ALA A 323 -11.70 -39.93 -5.81
CA ALA A 323 -11.19 -38.73 -5.15
C ALA A 323 -12.00 -37.47 -5.55
N MET A 324 -12.23 -37.26 -6.85
CA MET A 324 -13.04 -36.14 -7.37
C MET A 324 -14.51 -36.22 -6.95
N SER A 325 -15.08 -37.42 -6.95
CA SER A 325 -16.48 -37.63 -6.57
C SER A 325 -16.70 -37.40 -5.08
N MET A 326 -15.76 -37.88 -4.26
CA MET A 326 -15.79 -37.79 -2.80
C MET A 326 -15.62 -36.36 -2.29
N SER A 327 -14.60 -35.62 -2.76
CA SER A 327 -14.37 -34.21 -2.39
C SER A 327 -15.62 -33.34 -2.62
N THR A 328 -16.24 -33.55 -3.77
CA THR A 328 -17.43 -32.83 -4.21
C THR A 328 -18.64 -33.22 -3.35
N ALA A 329 -18.86 -34.52 -3.14
CA ALA A 329 -19.95 -35.03 -2.33
C ALA A 329 -19.86 -34.56 -0.87
N ASP A 330 -18.68 -34.64 -0.26
CA ASP A 330 -18.44 -34.20 1.11
C ASP A 330 -18.81 -32.73 1.31
N SER A 331 -18.45 -31.91 0.33
CA SER A 331 -18.74 -30.49 0.35
C SER A 331 -20.23 -30.19 0.28
N TYR A 332 -20.98 -30.90 -0.58
CA TYR A 332 -22.44 -30.75 -0.67
C TYR A 332 -23.14 -31.25 0.59
N LEU A 333 -22.72 -32.40 1.14
CA LEU A 333 -23.25 -32.94 2.39
C LEU A 333 -23.04 -31.98 3.56
N ASN A 334 -21.82 -31.46 3.71
CA ASN A 334 -21.49 -30.51 4.77
C ASN A 334 -22.25 -29.18 4.59
N SER A 335 -22.37 -28.66 3.37
CA SER A 335 -23.13 -27.42 3.12
C SER A 335 -24.61 -27.59 3.46
N CYS A 336 -25.21 -28.73 3.12
CA CYS A 336 -26.59 -29.02 3.49
C CYS A 336 -26.78 -29.20 4.99
N ALA A 337 -25.84 -29.90 5.65
CA ALA A 337 -25.85 -30.07 7.09
C ALA A 337 -25.88 -28.71 7.80
N VAL A 338 -25.06 -27.75 7.35
CA VAL A 338 -25.07 -26.37 7.84
C VAL A 338 -26.39 -25.67 7.56
N MET A 339 -26.92 -25.75 6.33
CA MET A 339 -28.18 -25.08 5.97
C MET A 339 -29.38 -25.59 6.79
N VAL A 340 -29.49 -26.89 7.03
CA VAL A 340 -30.58 -27.44 7.85
C VAL A 340 -30.41 -27.05 9.31
N SER A 341 -29.23 -27.31 9.90
CA SER A 341 -29.03 -27.12 11.34
C SER A 341 -28.99 -25.64 11.75
N HIS A 342 -28.51 -24.75 10.88
CA HIS A 342 -28.37 -23.33 11.15
C HIS A 342 -29.52 -22.49 10.58
N ASP A 343 -29.85 -22.68 9.31
CA ASP A 343 -30.79 -21.78 8.62
C ASP A 343 -32.23 -22.20 8.80
N ILE A 344 -32.56 -23.47 8.63
CA ILE A 344 -33.93 -23.96 8.77
C ILE A 344 -34.29 -24.07 10.25
N VAL A 345 -33.55 -24.85 11.03
CA VAL A 345 -33.83 -25.07 12.46
C VAL A 345 -33.72 -23.76 13.25
N GLY A 346 -32.70 -22.94 12.99
CA GLY A 346 -32.52 -21.64 13.63
C GLY A 346 -33.64 -20.65 13.30
N SER A 347 -34.16 -20.68 12.07
CA SER A 347 -35.29 -19.82 11.68
C SER A 347 -36.61 -20.27 12.30
N ILE A 348 -36.90 -21.57 12.37
CA ILE A 348 -38.16 -22.11 12.90
C ILE A 348 -38.27 -21.89 14.42
N ARG A 349 -37.20 -22.14 15.17
CA ARG A 349 -37.24 -22.19 16.65
C ARG A 349 -37.09 -20.84 17.36
N GLY A 350 -36.75 -19.78 16.63
CA GLY A 350 -36.48 -18.45 17.20
C GLY A 350 -35.17 -18.39 18.01
N VAL A 351 -34.88 -17.23 18.63
CA VAL A 351 -33.60 -16.86 19.29
C VAL A 351 -33.29 -17.66 20.57
N LYS A 352 -33.90 -18.83 20.82
CA LYS A 352 -33.47 -19.69 21.93
C LYS A 352 -32.13 -20.32 21.57
N LYS A 353 -31.08 -19.94 22.30
CA LYS A 353 -29.68 -20.38 22.11
C LYS A 353 -29.60 -21.90 22.13
N THR A 354 -29.63 -22.53 20.96
CA THR A 354 -29.50 -23.98 20.83
C THR A 354 -28.12 -24.41 21.31
N LEU A 355 -28.07 -25.40 22.19
CA LEU A 355 -26.82 -26.02 22.60
C LEU A 355 -26.08 -26.52 21.35
N TYR A 356 -24.81 -26.15 21.18
CA TYR A 356 -24.03 -26.49 19.97
C TYR A 356 -24.00 -28.00 19.68
N ILE A 357 -24.06 -28.82 20.74
CA ILE A 357 -24.13 -30.30 20.66
C ILE A 357 -25.38 -30.74 19.89
N TYR A 358 -26.52 -30.08 20.10
CA TYR A 358 -27.76 -30.38 19.38
C TYR A 358 -27.64 -30.01 17.89
N GLN A 359 -27.07 -28.84 17.57
CA GLN A 359 -26.86 -28.42 16.18
C GLN A 359 -25.96 -29.39 15.42
N ILE A 360 -24.88 -29.89 16.04
CA ILE A 360 -23.98 -30.87 15.42
C ILE A 360 -24.69 -32.23 15.23
N ARG A 361 -25.53 -32.67 16.18
CA ARG A 361 -26.34 -33.89 16.01
C ARG A 361 -27.32 -33.77 14.85
N VAL A 362 -28.01 -32.63 14.73
CA VAL A 362 -28.91 -32.35 13.61
C VAL A 362 -28.14 -32.32 12.29
N ALA A 363 -26.97 -31.69 12.25
CA ALA A 363 -26.10 -31.66 11.08
C ALA A 363 -25.72 -33.08 10.62
N ARG A 364 -25.29 -33.95 11.56
CA ARG A 364 -24.96 -35.36 11.29
C ARG A 364 -26.15 -36.16 10.74
N LEU A 365 -27.31 -36.02 11.36
CA LEU A 365 -28.54 -36.70 10.90
C LEU A 365 -28.94 -36.20 9.51
N THR A 366 -28.79 -34.91 9.25
CA THR A 366 -29.06 -34.30 7.95
C THR A 366 -28.17 -34.89 6.87
N THR A 367 -26.87 -35.04 7.12
CA THR A 367 -25.93 -35.68 6.19
C THR A 367 -26.39 -37.08 5.79
N ILE A 368 -26.85 -37.89 6.76
CA ILE A 368 -27.36 -39.24 6.50
C ILE A 368 -28.62 -39.19 5.62
N VAL A 369 -29.61 -38.40 6.00
CA VAL A 369 -30.89 -38.31 5.26
C VAL A 369 -30.67 -37.83 3.83
N ILE A 370 -29.86 -36.78 3.63
CA ILE A 370 -29.58 -36.22 2.31
C ILE A 370 -28.77 -37.18 1.45
N GLY A 371 -27.78 -37.86 2.03
CA GLY A 371 -27.02 -38.89 1.34
C GLY A 371 -27.90 -40.05 0.84
N LEU A 372 -28.82 -40.52 1.68
CA LEU A 372 -29.78 -41.57 1.30
C LEU A 372 -30.75 -41.09 0.20
N CYS A 373 -31.26 -39.85 0.30
CA CYS A 373 -32.10 -39.27 -0.76
C CYS A 373 -31.36 -39.17 -2.10
N ALA A 374 -30.10 -38.71 -2.07
CA ALA A 374 -29.28 -38.63 -3.26
C ALA A 374 -28.99 -40.01 -3.87
N MET A 375 -28.81 -41.03 -3.03
CA MET A 375 -28.65 -42.42 -3.46
C MET A 375 -29.90 -42.95 -4.15
N CYS A 376 -31.10 -42.68 -3.62
CA CYS A 376 -32.36 -43.03 -4.29
C CYS A 376 -32.50 -42.36 -5.67
N VAL A 377 -32.19 -41.06 -5.78
CA VAL A 377 -32.24 -40.33 -7.05
C VAL A 377 -31.20 -40.88 -8.05
N ALA A 378 -29.99 -41.24 -7.59
CA ALA A 378 -28.95 -41.82 -8.43
C ALA A 378 -29.36 -43.18 -9.04
N PHE A 379 -30.17 -43.96 -8.32
CA PHE A 379 -30.71 -45.22 -8.85
C PHE A 379 -31.85 -45.01 -9.85
N TRP A 380 -32.60 -43.92 -9.74
CA TRP A 380 -33.68 -43.60 -10.68
C TRP A 380 -33.16 -42.97 -11.98
N CYS A 381 -32.34 -41.93 -11.89
CA CYS A 381 -31.81 -41.22 -13.05
C CYS A 381 -30.30 -41.32 -13.11
N ARG A 382 -29.78 -41.93 -14.19
CA ARG A 382 -28.33 -42.10 -14.43
C ARG A 382 -27.75 -41.14 -15.47
N ASP A 383 -28.59 -40.33 -16.13
CA ASP A 383 -28.15 -39.36 -17.13
C ASP A 383 -27.53 -38.13 -16.46
N LEU A 384 -26.21 -37.98 -16.62
CA LEU A 384 -25.41 -36.92 -15.98
C LEU A 384 -25.75 -35.52 -16.51
N LEU A 385 -26.20 -35.39 -17.77
CA LEU A 385 -26.55 -34.10 -18.36
C LEU A 385 -27.93 -33.64 -17.83
N LYS A 386 -28.91 -34.55 -17.80
CA LYS A 386 -30.25 -34.25 -17.25
C LYS A 386 -30.19 -33.85 -15.77
N LEU A 387 -29.37 -34.56 -14.98
CA LEU A 387 -29.14 -34.19 -13.58
C LEU A 387 -28.47 -32.81 -13.45
N MET A 388 -27.58 -32.43 -14.39
CA MET A 388 -26.96 -31.11 -14.37
C MET A 388 -27.99 -29.99 -14.59
N PHE A 389 -28.85 -30.12 -15.61
CA PHE A 389 -29.92 -29.15 -15.86
C PHE A 389 -30.88 -29.05 -14.69
N LEU A 390 -31.29 -30.19 -14.12
CA LEU A 390 -32.14 -30.21 -12.94
C LEU A 390 -31.49 -29.47 -11.74
N ALA A 391 -30.17 -29.62 -11.54
CA ALA A 391 -29.45 -28.90 -10.49
C ALA A 391 -29.37 -27.38 -10.73
N ILE A 392 -29.29 -26.97 -12.00
CA ILE A 392 -29.33 -25.56 -12.43
C ILE A 392 -30.70 -24.95 -12.13
N ASP A 393 -31.78 -25.62 -12.53
CA ASP A 393 -33.16 -25.16 -12.42
C ASP A 393 -33.60 -24.94 -10.97
N PHE A 394 -33.14 -25.80 -10.05
CA PHE A 394 -33.48 -25.67 -8.64
C PHE A 394 -32.90 -24.43 -7.96
N SER A 395 -31.81 -23.85 -8.49
CA SER A 395 -31.03 -22.83 -7.76
C SER A 395 -30.93 -21.50 -8.48
N ILE A 396 -30.55 -21.49 -9.76
CA ILE A 396 -30.19 -20.26 -10.46
C ILE A 396 -31.38 -19.28 -10.58
N PRO A 397 -32.57 -19.71 -11.04
CA PRO A 397 -33.73 -18.83 -11.18
C PRO A 397 -34.20 -18.21 -9.86
N ILE A 398 -33.97 -18.89 -8.72
CA ILE A 398 -34.57 -18.55 -7.43
C ILE A 398 -33.61 -17.74 -6.56
N VAL A 399 -32.35 -18.17 -6.45
CA VAL A 399 -31.44 -17.70 -5.39
C VAL A 399 -30.42 -16.69 -5.89
N THR A 400 -29.97 -16.82 -7.14
CA THR A 400 -28.77 -16.11 -7.60
C THR A 400 -28.99 -14.61 -7.73
N ALA A 401 -30.14 -14.15 -8.26
CA ALA A 401 -30.43 -12.72 -8.36
C ALA A 401 -30.53 -12.03 -6.97
N PRO A 402 -31.31 -12.54 -5.99
CA PRO A 402 -31.31 -11.98 -4.64
C PRO A 402 -29.92 -11.90 -4.02
N PHE A 403 -29.09 -12.93 -4.22
CA PHE A 403 -27.72 -12.96 -3.72
C PHE A 403 -26.86 -11.87 -4.37
N ILE A 404 -26.81 -11.80 -5.71
CA ILE A 404 -26.04 -10.79 -6.44
C ILE A 404 -26.46 -9.38 -6.00
N LEU A 405 -27.76 -9.08 -5.99
CA LEU A 405 -28.28 -7.78 -5.54
C LEU A 405 -27.84 -7.44 -4.11
N SER A 406 -27.86 -8.41 -3.20
CA SER A 406 -27.38 -8.23 -1.82
C SER A 406 -25.92 -7.83 -1.75
N VAL A 407 -25.07 -8.44 -2.58
CA VAL A 407 -23.63 -8.17 -2.64
C VAL A 407 -23.34 -6.81 -3.29
N PHE A 408 -24.14 -6.41 -4.27
CA PHE A 408 -24.02 -5.09 -4.89
C PHE A 408 -24.54 -3.94 -4.02
N GLY A 409 -25.17 -4.24 -2.88
CA GLY A 409 -25.59 -3.26 -1.89
C GLY A 409 -27.07 -2.94 -1.89
N PHE A 410 -27.87 -3.67 -2.67
CA PHE A 410 -29.32 -3.55 -2.63
C PHE A 410 -29.86 -4.12 -1.31
N ARG A 411 -30.77 -3.38 -0.68
CA ARG A 411 -31.47 -3.75 0.56
C ARG A 411 -32.96 -3.68 0.31
N GLY A 412 -33.60 -4.84 0.21
CA GLY A 412 -35.05 -4.97 -0.02
C GLY A 412 -35.78 -5.50 1.21
N THR A 413 -37.11 -5.49 1.17
CA THR A 413 -37.94 -6.16 2.17
C THR A 413 -38.15 -7.63 1.84
N SER A 414 -38.62 -8.42 2.81
CA SER A 414 -38.96 -9.84 2.58
C SER A 414 -39.94 -10.03 1.43
N ARG A 415 -40.93 -9.16 1.32
CA ARG A 415 -41.92 -9.19 0.22
C ARG A 415 -41.24 -9.02 -1.15
N THR A 416 -40.30 -8.08 -1.28
CA THR A 416 -39.60 -7.87 -2.57
C THR A 416 -38.82 -9.09 -3.03
N ALA A 417 -38.08 -9.74 -2.11
CA ALA A 417 -37.34 -10.96 -2.43
C ALA A 417 -38.27 -12.14 -2.72
N LEU A 418 -39.38 -12.29 -1.98
CA LEU A 418 -40.35 -13.37 -2.20
C LEU A 418 -41.03 -13.26 -3.57
N ILE A 419 -41.40 -12.05 -3.99
CA ILE A 419 -41.97 -11.81 -5.32
C ILE A 419 -40.97 -12.23 -6.40
N GLY A 420 -39.72 -11.78 -6.29
CA GLY A 420 -38.66 -12.18 -7.24
C GLY A 420 -38.43 -13.69 -7.29
N MET A 421 -38.28 -14.33 -6.12
CA MET A 421 -38.11 -15.79 -6.00
C MET A 421 -39.28 -16.55 -6.63
N ALA A 422 -40.52 -16.13 -6.37
CA ALA A 422 -41.72 -16.73 -6.95
C ALA A 422 -41.76 -16.55 -8.48
N THR A 423 -41.44 -15.36 -8.99
CA THR A 423 -41.33 -15.09 -10.43
C THR A 423 -40.28 -16.00 -11.08
N GLY A 424 -39.12 -16.16 -10.45
CA GLY A 424 -38.07 -17.06 -10.95
C GLY A 424 -38.52 -18.53 -11.00
N THR A 425 -39.20 -19.02 -9.95
CA THR A 425 -39.76 -20.38 -9.92
C THR A 425 -40.85 -20.59 -10.98
N LEU A 426 -41.78 -19.64 -11.12
CA LEU A 426 -42.83 -19.74 -12.12
C LEU A 426 -42.27 -19.65 -13.54
N ALA A 427 -41.28 -18.77 -13.77
CA ALA A 427 -40.64 -18.62 -15.07
C ALA A 427 -39.95 -19.92 -15.52
N ILE A 428 -39.22 -20.62 -14.63
CA ILE A 428 -38.56 -21.87 -15.01
C ILE A 428 -39.54 -23.03 -15.21
N LEU A 429 -40.65 -23.07 -14.45
CA LEU A 429 -41.72 -24.05 -14.67
C LEU A 429 -42.43 -23.81 -16.02
N VAL A 430 -42.64 -22.55 -16.40
CA VAL A 430 -43.18 -22.20 -17.71
C VAL A 430 -42.18 -22.55 -18.82
N TRP A 431 -40.89 -22.28 -18.61
CA TRP A 431 -39.84 -22.59 -19.57
C TRP A 431 -39.75 -24.09 -19.85
N SER A 432 -39.62 -24.91 -18.80
CA SER A 432 -39.53 -26.38 -18.93
C SER A 432 -40.77 -27.02 -19.54
N LYS A 433 -41.97 -26.49 -19.24
CA LYS A 433 -43.23 -27.05 -19.77
C LYS A 433 -43.57 -26.62 -21.20
N TRP A 434 -43.21 -25.40 -21.59
CA TRP A 434 -43.70 -24.81 -22.84
C TRP A 434 -42.61 -24.41 -23.83
N VAL A 435 -41.37 -24.13 -23.38
CA VAL A 435 -40.28 -23.63 -24.23
C VAL A 435 -39.28 -24.74 -24.57
N GLU A 436 -38.86 -25.51 -23.56
CA GLU A 436 -37.95 -26.65 -23.73
C GLU A 436 -38.49 -27.73 -24.70
N PRO A 437 -39.79 -28.07 -24.74
CA PRO A 437 -40.32 -29.09 -25.65
C PRO A 437 -40.39 -28.70 -27.14
N LEU A 438 -40.15 -27.42 -27.49
CA LEU A 438 -40.19 -26.97 -28.90
C LEU A 438 -39.00 -27.46 -29.72
N ASP A 439 -37.85 -27.78 -29.09
CA ASP A 439 -36.67 -28.32 -29.79
C ASP A 439 -35.89 -29.32 -28.89
N PRO A 440 -36.33 -30.59 -28.84
CA PRO A 440 -35.80 -31.61 -27.92
C PRO A 440 -34.35 -32.04 -28.18
N GLU A 441 -33.79 -31.74 -29.36
CA GLU A 441 -32.41 -32.12 -29.69
C GLU A 441 -31.34 -31.17 -29.10
N ILE A 442 -31.72 -29.97 -28.67
CA ILE A 442 -30.75 -28.93 -28.28
C ILE A 442 -31.06 -28.34 -26.89
N GLY A 443 -32.32 -28.25 -26.46
CA GLY A 443 -32.71 -27.89 -25.09
C GLY A 443 -32.12 -26.56 -24.60
N ILE A 444 -32.64 -25.42 -25.09
CA ILE A 444 -32.17 -24.10 -24.68
C ILE A 444 -32.38 -23.92 -23.17
N ASP A 445 -31.28 -23.77 -22.42
CA ASP A 445 -31.33 -23.53 -20.98
C ASP A 445 -31.94 -22.16 -20.66
N GLY A 446 -33.06 -22.16 -19.93
CA GLY A 446 -33.79 -20.94 -19.55
C GLY A 446 -33.34 -20.31 -18.23
N ALA A 447 -32.43 -20.95 -17.49
CA ALA A 447 -32.18 -20.62 -16.10
C ALA A 447 -31.66 -19.18 -15.90
N PHE A 448 -30.74 -18.72 -16.76
CA PHE A 448 -30.25 -17.34 -16.74
C PHE A 448 -31.35 -16.31 -17.00
N SER A 449 -32.19 -16.55 -18.02
CA SER A 449 -33.33 -15.67 -18.34
C SER A 449 -34.33 -15.61 -17.19
N CYS A 450 -34.61 -16.74 -16.54
CA CYS A 450 -35.50 -16.80 -15.37
C CYS A 450 -34.88 -16.09 -14.15
N MET A 451 -33.56 -16.16 -13.98
CA MET A 451 -32.85 -15.38 -12.95
C MET A 451 -32.95 -13.86 -13.21
N LEU A 452 -32.84 -13.42 -14.47
CA LEU A 452 -33.04 -12.01 -14.81
C LEU A 452 -34.47 -11.55 -14.50
N ALA A 453 -35.47 -12.38 -14.83
CA ALA A 453 -36.88 -12.11 -14.50
C ALA A 453 -37.07 -11.96 -12.98
N ASN A 454 -36.44 -12.81 -12.16
CA ASN A 454 -36.42 -12.68 -10.70
C ASN A 454 -35.84 -11.33 -10.27
N GLY A 455 -34.62 -10.98 -10.71
CA GLY A 455 -33.95 -9.73 -10.35
C GLY A 455 -34.75 -8.47 -10.76
N LEU A 456 -35.30 -8.48 -11.98
CA LEU A 456 -36.16 -7.40 -12.48
C LEU A 456 -37.45 -7.29 -11.67
N ALA A 457 -38.09 -8.41 -11.33
CA ALA A 457 -39.28 -8.43 -10.49
C ALA A 457 -38.99 -7.91 -9.07
N MET A 458 -37.83 -8.22 -8.49
CA MET A 458 -37.40 -7.65 -7.21
C MET A 458 -37.26 -6.12 -7.30
N MET A 459 -36.60 -5.62 -8.35
CA MET A 459 -36.40 -4.19 -8.55
C MET A 459 -37.74 -3.47 -8.78
N ALA A 460 -38.61 -4.01 -9.63
CA ALA A 460 -39.94 -3.49 -9.87
C ALA A 460 -40.77 -3.47 -8.58
N ALA A 461 -40.81 -4.58 -7.83
CA ALA A 461 -41.52 -4.66 -6.56
C ALA A 461 -40.98 -3.65 -5.53
N HIS A 462 -39.68 -3.39 -5.53
CA HIS A 462 -39.09 -2.41 -4.63
C HIS A 462 -39.51 -0.98 -4.94
N TYR A 463 -39.51 -0.58 -6.22
CA TYR A 463 -39.85 0.78 -6.62
C TYR A 463 -41.36 1.05 -6.70
N PHE A 464 -42.18 0.04 -6.99
CA PHE A 464 -43.63 0.20 -7.05
C PHE A 464 -44.33 0.06 -5.68
N LEU A 465 -43.78 -0.70 -4.75
CA LEU A 465 -44.36 -0.86 -3.41
C LEU A 465 -43.74 0.13 -2.42
N LYS A 466 -44.52 0.65 -1.48
CA LYS A 466 -44.01 1.51 -0.38
C LYS A 466 -42.96 0.75 0.43
N GLN A 467 -41.76 1.32 0.56
CA GLN A 467 -40.66 0.73 1.31
C GLN A 467 -40.34 1.51 2.61
N PRO A 468 -39.83 0.83 3.65
CA PRO A 468 -39.40 1.48 4.89
C PRO A 468 -38.12 2.32 4.70
N LYS A 469 -37.88 3.29 5.59
CA LYS A 469 -36.67 4.13 5.58
C LYS A 469 -35.41 3.26 5.71
N GLY A 470 -34.40 3.49 4.87
CA GLY A 470 -33.13 2.74 4.86
C GLY A 470 -33.05 1.56 3.89
N THR A 471 -34.09 1.30 3.09
CA THR A 471 -34.05 0.32 1.99
C THR A 471 -33.61 0.98 0.67
N GLY A 472 -33.09 0.18 -0.26
CA GLY A 472 -32.57 0.64 -1.55
C GLY A 472 -31.08 0.35 -1.70
N TRP A 473 -30.38 1.18 -2.48
CA TRP A 473 -28.94 1.02 -2.72
C TRP A 473 -28.13 1.69 -1.60
N VAL A 474 -27.33 0.90 -0.89
CA VAL A 474 -26.42 1.39 0.15
C VAL A 474 -25.10 1.83 -0.47
N LYS A 475 -24.52 2.93 0.04
CA LYS A 475 -23.18 3.38 -0.37
C LYS A 475 -22.14 2.26 -0.11
N PRO A 476 -21.11 2.12 -0.96
CA PRO A 476 -20.07 1.11 -0.75
C PRO A 476 -19.37 1.27 0.60
N ASP A 477 -19.01 0.14 1.22
CA ASP A 477 -18.23 0.10 2.46
C ASP A 477 -16.93 0.93 2.34
N SER A 478 -16.50 1.59 3.41
CA SER A 478 -15.31 2.46 3.44
C SER A 478 -14.04 1.70 3.02
N ILE A 479 -13.96 0.40 3.31
CA ILE A 479 -12.88 -0.48 2.85
C ILE A 479 -12.90 -0.68 1.35
N PHE A 480 -14.08 -0.85 0.75
CA PHE A 480 -14.18 -1.00 -0.70
C PHE A 480 -13.71 0.28 -1.40
N THR A 481 -14.09 1.43 -0.86
CA THR A 481 -13.61 2.75 -1.32
C THR A 481 -12.09 2.87 -1.16
N GLN A 482 -11.55 2.46 -0.01
CA GLN A 482 -10.11 2.44 0.26
C GLN A 482 -9.35 1.54 -0.74
N ILE A 483 -9.80 0.32 -0.97
CA ILE A 483 -9.21 -0.61 -1.96
C ILE A 483 -9.29 -0.01 -3.37
N LYS A 484 -10.39 0.68 -3.70
CA LYS A 484 -10.55 1.35 -5.01
C LYS A 484 -9.56 2.50 -5.16
N GLN A 485 -9.40 3.35 -4.13
CA GLN A 485 -8.44 4.47 -4.11
C GLN A 485 -7.00 3.97 -4.22
N GLU A 486 -6.62 2.98 -3.42
CA GLU A 486 -5.28 2.37 -3.46
C GLU A 486 -4.97 1.79 -4.85
N ASN A 487 -5.92 1.08 -5.45
CA ASN A 487 -5.77 0.55 -6.81
C ASN A 487 -5.70 1.65 -7.87
N ALA A 488 -6.43 2.75 -7.71
CA ALA A 488 -6.35 3.90 -8.61
C ALA A 488 -4.96 4.56 -8.53
N ARG A 489 -4.45 4.82 -7.32
CA ARG A 489 -3.09 5.33 -7.08
C ARG A 489 -2.02 4.43 -7.70
N LYS A 490 -2.10 3.11 -7.46
CA LYS A 490 -1.20 2.11 -8.06
C LYS A 490 -1.27 2.09 -9.59
N ARG A 491 -2.44 2.35 -10.19
CA ARG A 491 -2.59 2.42 -11.65
C ARG A 491 -2.01 3.72 -12.21
N ALA A 492 -2.22 4.85 -11.54
CA ALA A 492 -1.64 6.14 -11.94
C ALA A 492 -0.11 6.08 -11.89
N GLU A 493 0.47 5.55 -10.81
CA GLU A 493 1.90 5.34 -10.67
C GLU A 493 2.46 4.43 -11.78
N ARG A 494 1.75 3.33 -12.12
CA ARG A 494 2.15 2.48 -13.25
C ARG A 494 2.15 3.23 -14.58
N ARG A 495 1.13 4.06 -14.85
CA ARG A 495 1.09 4.88 -16.08
C ARG A 495 2.24 5.89 -16.11
N GLU A 496 2.53 6.52 -14.98
CA GLU A 496 3.61 7.50 -14.87
C GLU A 496 4.99 6.84 -14.96
N THR A 497 5.21 5.68 -14.33
CA THR A 497 6.44 4.90 -14.52
C THR A 497 6.60 4.47 -15.97
N ILE A 498 5.54 4.04 -16.66
CA ILE A 498 5.59 3.74 -18.10
C ILE A 498 5.97 5.00 -18.91
N LYS A 499 5.39 6.16 -18.58
CA LYS A 499 5.72 7.44 -19.24
C LYS A 499 7.18 7.85 -18.98
N ASN A 500 7.63 7.77 -17.74
CA ASN A 500 9.00 8.08 -17.32
C ASN A 500 10.01 7.09 -17.88
N VAL A 501 9.62 5.83 -18.08
CA VAL A 501 10.44 4.83 -18.77
C VAL A 501 10.72 5.27 -20.21
N TRP A 502 9.74 5.86 -20.86
CA TRP A 502 9.89 6.37 -22.23
C TRP A 502 10.76 7.64 -22.29
N VAL A 503 10.58 8.57 -21.34
CA VAL A 503 11.38 9.80 -21.24
C VAL A 503 12.85 9.49 -20.89
N ASN A 504 13.09 8.60 -19.93
CA ASN A 504 14.43 8.23 -19.44
C ASN A 504 15.01 7.00 -20.13
N ARG A 505 14.58 6.70 -21.37
CA ARG A 505 14.98 5.49 -22.11
C ARG A 505 16.49 5.24 -22.10
N LYS A 506 17.31 6.29 -22.27
CA LYS A 506 18.78 6.18 -22.29
C LYS A 506 19.36 5.71 -20.96
N VAL A 507 18.85 6.22 -19.83
CA VAL A 507 19.30 5.81 -18.48
C VAL A 507 18.87 4.37 -18.19
N ILE A 508 17.67 3.99 -18.62
CA ILE A 508 17.16 2.62 -18.45
C ILE A 508 17.96 1.63 -19.30
N LEU A 509 18.25 1.98 -20.55
CA LEU A 509 19.11 1.21 -21.44
C LEU A 509 20.52 1.05 -20.85
N ALA A 510 21.08 2.09 -20.24
CA ALA A 510 22.38 2.00 -19.54
C ALA A 510 22.33 1.06 -18.33
N ASN A 511 21.21 0.97 -17.63
CA ASN A 511 21.00 0.05 -16.50
C ASN A 511 20.60 -1.38 -16.93
N LEU A 512 20.33 -1.60 -18.22
CA LEU A 512 19.99 -2.90 -18.80
C LEU A 512 21.22 -3.71 -19.20
N VAL A 513 22.42 -3.17 -19.00
CA VAL A 513 23.68 -3.89 -19.22
C VAL A 513 23.73 -5.08 -18.24
N PRO A 514 23.69 -6.32 -18.75
CA PRO A 514 23.70 -7.52 -17.92
C PRO A 514 25.08 -7.73 -17.27
N SER A 515 25.15 -8.58 -16.24
CA SER A 515 26.43 -9.00 -15.67
C SER A 515 27.27 -9.75 -16.71
N HIS A 516 28.61 -9.63 -16.64
CA HIS A 516 29.53 -10.38 -17.51
C HIS A 516 29.21 -11.88 -17.55
N THR A 517 28.85 -12.45 -16.40
CA THR A 517 28.43 -13.85 -16.27
C THR A 517 27.18 -14.19 -17.09
N THR A 518 26.17 -13.31 -17.10
CA THR A 518 24.91 -13.54 -17.83
C THR A 518 25.12 -13.51 -19.33
N ILE A 519 26.03 -12.65 -19.83
CA ILE A 519 26.37 -12.58 -21.25
C ILE A 519 27.09 -13.85 -21.70
N VAL A 520 28.03 -14.34 -20.89
CA VAL A 520 28.76 -15.59 -21.17
C VAL A 520 27.79 -16.78 -21.21
N TYR A 521 26.86 -16.89 -20.24
CA TYR A 521 25.85 -17.94 -20.26
C TYR A 521 24.95 -17.89 -21.50
N ILE A 522 24.58 -16.70 -21.98
CA ILE A 522 23.81 -16.56 -23.23
C ILE A 522 24.66 -16.96 -24.44
N GLY A 523 25.94 -16.59 -24.48
CA GLY A 523 26.86 -17.02 -25.52
C GLY A 523 27.04 -18.55 -25.56
N CYS A 524 27.09 -19.22 -24.39
CA CYS A 524 27.07 -20.68 -24.31
C CYS A 524 25.71 -21.28 -24.70
N TYR A 525 24.62 -20.63 -24.34
CA TYR A 525 23.28 -21.07 -24.74
C TYR A 525 23.11 -21.04 -26.26
N THR A 526 23.50 -19.94 -26.91
CA THR A 526 23.37 -19.80 -28.36
C THR A 526 24.29 -20.75 -29.13
N THR A 527 25.48 -21.09 -28.61
CA THR A 527 26.35 -22.10 -29.25
C THR A 527 25.72 -23.49 -29.15
N VAL A 528 25.24 -23.87 -27.98
CA VAL A 528 24.61 -25.17 -27.72
C VAL A 528 23.36 -25.34 -28.57
N THR A 529 22.49 -24.33 -28.66
CA THR A 529 21.29 -24.41 -29.50
C THR A 529 21.62 -24.49 -30.99
N SER A 530 22.67 -23.81 -31.45
CA SER A 530 23.10 -23.85 -32.85
C SER A 530 23.73 -25.20 -33.22
N LEU A 531 24.51 -25.80 -32.31
CA LEU A 531 25.04 -27.16 -32.47
C LEU A 531 23.91 -28.20 -32.49
N LEU A 532 22.95 -28.10 -31.55
CA LEU A 532 21.77 -28.96 -31.53
C LEU A 532 20.95 -28.84 -32.82
N ALA A 533 20.77 -27.64 -33.36
CA ALA A 533 20.08 -27.42 -34.63
C ALA A 533 20.81 -28.10 -35.80
N TYR A 534 22.14 -28.01 -35.84
CA TYR A 534 22.96 -28.69 -36.85
C TYR A 534 22.81 -30.21 -36.81
N PHE A 535 22.83 -30.81 -35.61
CA PHE A 535 22.76 -32.27 -35.44
C PHE A 535 21.35 -32.85 -35.64
N ILE A 536 20.30 -32.13 -35.24
CA ILE A 536 18.91 -32.65 -35.26
C ILE A 536 18.21 -32.36 -36.59
N GLU A 537 18.48 -31.22 -37.21
CA GLU A 537 17.72 -30.73 -38.36
C GLU A 537 18.42 -31.00 -39.69
N HIS A 538 19.61 -31.63 -39.68
CA HIS A 538 20.39 -32.03 -40.87
C HIS A 538 20.39 -30.95 -41.97
N ILE A 539 20.56 -29.67 -41.59
CA ILE A 539 20.55 -28.53 -42.51
C ILE A 539 21.79 -28.60 -43.40
N THR A 540 21.70 -29.34 -44.50
CA THR A 540 22.81 -29.56 -45.45
C THR A 540 22.92 -28.46 -46.50
N HIS A 541 21.89 -27.61 -46.70
CA HIS A 541 21.86 -26.66 -47.82
C HIS A 541 22.12 -25.17 -47.49
N HIS A 542 22.24 -24.75 -46.22
CA HIS A 542 22.41 -23.31 -45.88
C HIS A 542 23.46 -23.04 -44.78
N GLY A 543 24.74 -23.29 -45.09
CA GLY A 543 25.87 -23.02 -44.18
C GLY A 543 26.04 -21.55 -43.76
N SER A 544 25.52 -20.60 -44.54
CA SER A 544 25.60 -19.15 -44.25
C SER A 544 24.87 -18.74 -42.97
N TRP A 545 23.75 -19.38 -42.63
CA TRP A 545 23.00 -19.07 -41.41
C TRP A 545 23.67 -19.64 -40.16
N LEU A 546 24.23 -20.85 -40.24
CA LEU A 546 25.00 -21.45 -39.15
C LEU A 546 26.25 -20.61 -38.82
N ILE A 547 26.93 -20.11 -39.85
CA ILE A 547 28.08 -19.19 -39.70
C ILE A 547 27.64 -17.89 -39.00
N LEU A 548 26.48 -17.34 -39.36
CA LEU A 548 25.92 -16.16 -38.71
C LEU A 548 25.57 -16.42 -37.23
N GLN A 549 24.98 -17.58 -36.90
CA GLN A 549 24.67 -17.96 -35.53
C GLN A 549 25.94 -18.14 -34.68
N LEU A 550 26.95 -18.82 -35.19
CA LEU A 550 28.24 -19.00 -34.52
C LEU A 550 29.00 -17.68 -34.35
N PHE A 551 28.90 -16.78 -35.33
CA PHE A 551 29.45 -15.43 -35.23
C PHE A 551 28.79 -14.64 -34.08
N VAL A 552 27.45 -14.61 -34.02
CA VAL A 552 26.70 -13.96 -32.93
C VAL A 552 27.07 -14.57 -31.56
N SER A 553 27.20 -15.89 -31.50
CA SER A 553 27.62 -16.60 -30.28
C SER A 553 29.04 -16.23 -29.83
N THR A 554 29.95 -16.09 -30.78
CA THR A 554 31.34 -15.67 -30.54
C THR A 554 31.40 -14.20 -30.09
N CYS A 555 30.53 -13.34 -30.62
CA CYS A 555 30.40 -11.95 -30.16
C CYS A 555 29.93 -11.88 -28.69
N PHE A 556 28.99 -12.73 -28.26
CA PHE A 556 28.57 -12.77 -26.86
C PHE A 556 29.67 -13.33 -25.93
N LEU A 557 30.38 -14.38 -26.34
CA LEU A 557 31.48 -14.96 -25.54
C LEU A 557 32.70 -14.03 -25.45
N GLY A 558 33.02 -13.31 -26.52
CA GLY A 558 34.12 -12.34 -26.59
C GLY A 558 33.78 -10.96 -26.01
N TYR A 559 32.50 -10.72 -25.63
CA TYR A 559 32.04 -9.41 -25.15
C TYR A 559 32.81 -8.88 -23.92
N PRO A 560 33.13 -9.67 -22.87
CA PRO A 560 33.87 -9.15 -21.72
C PRO A 560 35.24 -8.57 -22.13
N PHE A 561 35.91 -9.23 -23.07
CA PHE A 561 37.21 -8.79 -23.61
C PHE A 561 37.07 -7.52 -24.47
N ILE A 562 36.05 -7.45 -25.32
CA ILE A 562 35.75 -6.27 -26.16
C ILE A 562 35.33 -5.07 -25.29
N TYR A 563 34.58 -5.30 -24.22
CA TYR A 563 34.14 -4.26 -23.28
C TYR A 563 35.33 -3.63 -22.53
N ASP A 564 36.25 -4.46 -22.02
CA ASP A 564 37.45 -3.97 -21.32
C ASP A 564 38.40 -3.22 -22.26
N ILE A 565 38.53 -3.66 -23.51
CA ILE A 565 39.29 -2.96 -24.55
C ILE A 565 38.60 -1.64 -24.94
N SER A 566 37.29 -1.65 -25.14
CA SER A 566 36.52 -0.45 -25.47
C SER A 566 36.64 0.61 -24.38
N LYS A 567 36.54 0.24 -23.11
CA LYS A 567 36.71 1.16 -21.97
C LYS A 567 38.09 1.84 -21.97
N LYS A 568 39.13 1.16 -22.47
CA LYS A 568 40.49 1.69 -22.61
C LYS A 568 40.69 2.60 -23.84
N ILE A 569 39.95 2.40 -24.93
CA ILE A 569 40.22 3.06 -26.22
C ILE A 569 39.24 4.20 -26.54
N ARG A 570 37.94 4.09 -26.23
CA ARG A 570 36.92 5.14 -26.40
C ARG A 570 35.71 4.94 -25.48
N LEU A 571 35.20 6.03 -24.90
CA LEU A 571 33.97 6.05 -24.09
C LEU A 571 32.72 5.71 -24.93
N ILE A 572 32.43 4.44 -25.18
CA ILE A 572 31.13 4.03 -25.72
C ILE A 572 30.08 4.25 -24.61
N PRO A 573 28.99 5.00 -24.88
CA PRO A 573 27.95 5.21 -23.87
C PRO A 573 27.27 3.90 -23.46
N ALA A 574 27.13 3.63 -22.16
CA ALA A 574 26.52 2.39 -21.65
C ALA A 574 25.10 2.12 -22.20
N TRP A 575 24.36 3.16 -22.60
CA TRP A 575 23.02 3.00 -23.17
C TRP A 575 23.01 2.37 -24.56
N SER A 576 24.04 2.57 -25.39
CA SER A 576 24.11 1.96 -26.72
C SER A 576 24.42 0.46 -26.62
N ILE A 577 25.23 0.09 -25.63
CA ILE A 577 25.53 -1.31 -25.29
C ILE A 577 24.28 -2.03 -24.80
N GLY A 578 23.53 -1.42 -23.87
CA GLY A 578 22.25 -1.98 -23.42
C GLY A 578 21.19 -2.05 -24.53
N LEU A 579 21.25 -1.15 -25.52
CA LEU A 579 20.41 -1.22 -26.71
C LEU A 579 20.79 -2.41 -27.60
N CYS A 580 22.08 -2.62 -27.88
CA CYS A 580 22.57 -3.79 -28.62
C CYS A 580 22.23 -5.11 -27.91
N TRP A 581 22.30 -5.14 -26.57
CA TRP A 581 21.87 -6.27 -25.77
C TRP A 581 20.37 -6.57 -25.90
N LEU A 582 19.54 -5.53 -25.77
CA LEU A 582 18.09 -5.65 -25.90
C LEU A 582 17.70 -6.10 -27.32
N ILE A 583 18.29 -5.47 -28.34
CA ILE A 583 18.11 -5.83 -29.76
C ILE A 583 18.57 -7.27 -30.00
N GLY A 584 19.73 -7.67 -29.49
CA GLY A 584 20.24 -9.05 -29.60
C GLY A 584 19.23 -10.06 -29.04
N LEU A 585 18.69 -9.86 -27.84
CA LEU A 585 17.74 -10.82 -27.27
C LEU A 585 16.34 -10.78 -27.90
N THR A 586 15.87 -9.59 -28.29
CA THR A 586 14.48 -9.40 -28.76
C THR A 586 14.32 -9.47 -30.28
N LEU A 587 15.40 -9.36 -31.06
CA LEU A 587 15.38 -9.53 -32.52
C LEU A 587 16.09 -10.81 -32.94
N TYR A 588 17.27 -11.16 -32.42
CA TYR A 588 17.96 -12.37 -32.88
C TYR A 588 17.27 -13.66 -32.43
N LEU A 589 16.78 -13.78 -31.19
CA LEU A 589 16.08 -15.01 -30.78
C LEU A 589 14.76 -15.24 -31.56
N PRO A 590 13.91 -14.21 -31.81
CA PRO A 590 12.76 -14.36 -32.68
C PRO A 590 13.10 -14.56 -34.15
N LEU A 591 14.14 -13.90 -34.67
CA LEU A 591 14.60 -14.08 -36.05
C LEU A 591 15.17 -15.48 -36.27
N ASN A 592 15.91 -16.00 -35.28
CA ASN A 592 16.38 -17.37 -35.26
C ASN A 592 15.21 -18.35 -35.29
N LEU A 593 14.18 -18.07 -34.49
CA LEU A 593 12.98 -18.86 -34.48
C LEU A 593 12.19 -18.78 -35.79
N PHE A 594 12.11 -17.59 -36.39
CA PHE A 594 11.47 -17.37 -37.69
C PHE A 594 12.21 -18.14 -38.78
N TRP A 595 13.55 -18.11 -38.79
CA TRP A 595 14.37 -18.87 -39.74
C TRP A 595 14.17 -20.38 -39.61
N HIS A 596 14.18 -20.91 -38.39
CA HIS A 596 13.86 -22.32 -38.16
C HIS A 596 12.40 -22.62 -38.54
N SER A 597 11.44 -21.75 -38.21
CA SER A 597 10.02 -21.96 -38.56
C SER A 597 9.75 -21.90 -40.07
N TRP A 598 10.56 -21.17 -40.82
CA TRP A 598 10.46 -21.06 -42.27
C TRP A 598 11.04 -22.28 -43.00
N ASN A 599 12.06 -22.90 -42.42
CA ASN A 599 12.85 -23.95 -43.05
C ASN A 599 12.70 -25.35 -42.41
N ALA A 600 12.03 -25.49 -41.27
CA ALA A 600 12.03 -26.72 -40.48
C ALA A 600 11.14 -27.83 -41.07
N GLU A 601 11.73 -29.01 -41.25
CA GLU A 601 11.03 -30.29 -41.41
C GLU A 601 10.62 -30.91 -40.05
N ASN A 602 11.31 -30.54 -38.94
CA ASN A 602 11.13 -31.12 -37.61
C ASN A 602 10.42 -30.19 -36.61
N SER A 603 9.07 -30.22 -36.61
CA SER A 603 8.20 -29.36 -35.79
C SER A 603 8.49 -29.42 -34.27
N ILE A 604 8.94 -30.56 -33.73
CA ILE A 604 9.24 -30.76 -32.30
C ILE A 604 10.46 -29.95 -31.84
N PHE A 605 11.47 -29.85 -32.70
CA PHE A 605 12.70 -29.12 -32.38
C PHE A 605 12.42 -27.61 -32.38
N THR A 606 11.73 -27.09 -33.39
CA THR A 606 11.35 -25.68 -33.49
C THR A 606 10.46 -25.23 -32.31
N THR A 607 9.52 -26.07 -31.89
CA THR A 607 8.68 -25.77 -30.70
C THR A 607 9.49 -25.82 -29.41
N SER A 608 10.38 -26.80 -29.22
CA SER A 608 11.27 -26.86 -28.05
C SER A 608 12.24 -25.68 -27.99
N LEU A 609 12.75 -25.25 -29.14
CA LEU A 609 13.62 -24.09 -29.28
C LEU A 609 12.85 -22.78 -29.01
N SER A 610 11.60 -22.67 -29.46
CA SER A 610 10.72 -21.52 -29.14
C SER A 610 10.49 -21.37 -27.64
N LEU A 611 10.34 -22.50 -26.96
CA LEU A 611 10.16 -22.53 -25.52
C LEU A 611 11.44 -22.07 -24.80
N ALA A 612 12.58 -22.63 -25.17
CA ALA A 612 13.86 -22.29 -24.58
C ALA A 612 14.15 -20.79 -24.76
N HIS A 613 13.89 -20.22 -25.94
CA HIS A 613 14.00 -18.79 -26.20
C HIS A 613 13.07 -17.95 -25.32
N CYS A 614 11.80 -18.32 -25.18
CA CYS A 614 10.85 -17.60 -24.31
C CYS A 614 11.26 -17.65 -22.82
N ALA A 615 11.75 -18.81 -22.34
CA ALA A 615 12.26 -18.97 -20.97
C ALA A 615 13.50 -18.10 -20.70
N VAL A 616 14.45 -18.10 -21.63
CA VAL A 616 15.67 -17.28 -21.54
C VAL A 616 15.33 -15.78 -21.57
N ILE A 617 14.42 -15.35 -22.45
CA ILE A 617 13.94 -13.95 -22.52
C ILE A 617 13.29 -13.54 -21.19
N LEU A 618 12.44 -14.39 -20.62
CA LEU A 618 11.74 -14.08 -19.37
C LEU A 618 12.68 -14.09 -18.16
N TRP A 619 13.72 -14.94 -18.17
CA TRP A 619 14.75 -14.99 -17.14
C TRP A 619 15.62 -13.73 -17.17
N VAL A 620 16.15 -13.41 -18.35
CA VAL A 620 17.21 -12.41 -18.54
C VAL A 620 16.70 -10.97 -18.57
N LEU A 621 15.56 -10.70 -19.24
CA LEU A 621 15.03 -9.34 -19.34
C LEU A 621 14.18 -8.97 -18.12
N PRO A 622 14.16 -7.70 -17.67
CA PRO A 622 13.22 -7.22 -16.65
C PRO A 622 11.77 -7.61 -16.98
N LEU A 623 10.94 -7.92 -15.97
CA LEU A 623 9.61 -8.54 -16.16
C LEU A 623 8.74 -7.83 -17.22
N TYR A 624 8.74 -6.50 -17.26
CA TYR A 624 7.96 -5.71 -18.21
C TYR A 624 8.44 -5.85 -19.67
N LEU A 625 9.75 -5.89 -19.90
CA LEU A 625 10.37 -6.13 -21.22
C LEU A 625 10.33 -7.61 -21.60
N GLY A 626 10.48 -8.50 -20.62
CA GLY A 626 10.38 -9.95 -20.81
C GLY A 626 8.98 -10.37 -21.27
N ILE A 627 7.91 -9.77 -20.71
CA ILE A 627 6.53 -10.02 -21.17
C ILE A 627 6.34 -9.50 -22.60
N ALA A 628 6.81 -8.29 -22.93
CA ALA A 628 6.71 -7.75 -24.29
C ALA A 628 7.51 -8.59 -25.30
N GLY A 629 8.73 -9.02 -24.93
CA GLY A 629 9.57 -9.91 -25.72
C GLY A 629 8.91 -11.28 -25.91
N LEU A 630 8.28 -11.83 -24.88
CA LEU A 630 7.51 -13.08 -24.96
C LEU A 630 6.29 -12.94 -25.88
N VAL A 631 5.58 -11.81 -25.84
CA VAL A 631 4.46 -11.57 -26.78
C VAL A 631 4.98 -11.44 -28.21
N LEU A 632 6.09 -10.73 -28.43
CA LEU A 632 6.69 -10.57 -29.75
C LEU A 632 7.21 -11.91 -30.30
N THR A 633 7.88 -12.73 -29.49
CA THR A 633 8.33 -14.07 -29.89
C THR A 633 7.14 -14.95 -30.26
N LEU A 634 6.07 -14.93 -29.46
CA LEU A 634 4.83 -15.67 -29.75
C LEU A 634 4.14 -15.15 -31.02
N LEU A 635 4.11 -13.84 -31.26
CA LEU A 635 3.54 -13.27 -32.50
C LEU A 635 4.35 -13.64 -33.74
N VAL A 636 5.68 -13.68 -33.63
CA VAL A 636 6.58 -14.13 -34.72
C VAL A 636 6.44 -15.64 -34.98
N VAL A 637 6.06 -16.43 -33.97
CA VAL A 637 5.63 -17.84 -34.16
C VAL A 637 4.29 -17.90 -34.90
N ILE A 638 3.35 -17.00 -34.59
CA ILE A 638 2.00 -17.00 -35.18
C ILE A 638 2.00 -16.47 -36.62
N TYR A 639 2.84 -15.49 -36.97
CA TYR A 639 2.83 -14.87 -38.31
C TYR A 639 3.03 -15.84 -39.49
N PRO A 640 4.05 -16.72 -39.53
CA PRO A 640 4.20 -17.71 -40.60
C PRO A 640 3.05 -18.74 -40.64
N THR A 641 2.29 -18.93 -39.55
CA THR A 641 1.09 -19.78 -39.54
C THR A 641 -0.13 -19.15 -40.21
N SER A 642 -0.12 -17.84 -40.46
CA SER A 642 -1.25 -17.09 -41.05
C SER A 642 -1.18 -16.89 -42.57
N ASN A 643 0.01 -17.02 -43.18
CA ASN A 643 0.26 -16.68 -44.60
C ASN A 643 0.33 -17.88 -45.56
N GLY A 644 -0.31 -19.02 -45.23
CA GLY A 644 -0.64 -20.04 -46.23
C GLY A 644 0.48 -20.98 -46.72
N LEU A 645 1.58 -21.16 -45.97
CA LEU A 645 2.43 -22.34 -46.15
C LEU A 645 1.65 -23.60 -45.67
N PRO A 646 1.74 -24.75 -46.36
CA PRO A 646 1.03 -25.97 -46.00
C PRO A 646 1.71 -26.64 -44.79
N TYR A 647 1.70 -25.95 -43.66
CA TYR A 647 2.05 -26.53 -42.37
C TYR A 647 0.78 -26.71 -41.57
N PRO A 648 0.40 -27.97 -41.25
CA PRO A 648 -0.82 -28.24 -40.54
C PRO A 648 -0.66 -27.70 -39.13
N VAL A 649 -1.40 -26.63 -38.85
CA VAL A 649 -2.03 -26.36 -37.57
C VAL A 649 -1.11 -26.62 -36.38
N LEU A 650 -0.34 -25.64 -35.93
CA LEU A 650 0.35 -25.71 -34.64
C LEU A 650 -0.63 -25.52 -33.44
N CYS A 651 -1.86 -26.05 -33.51
CA CYS A 651 -3.00 -25.63 -32.65
C CYS A 651 -3.83 -26.74 -31.99
N SER A 652 -3.37 -27.98 -31.89
CA SER A 652 -4.15 -28.99 -31.17
C SER A 652 -3.29 -30.18 -30.69
N LEU A 653 -2.90 -30.08 -29.42
CA LEU A 653 -2.92 -31.16 -28.42
C LEU A 653 -1.60 -31.63 -27.77
N LEU A 654 -0.44 -31.71 -28.44
CA LEU A 654 0.87 -31.87 -27.73
C LEU A 654 1.44 -30.53 -27.29
N PRO A 655 1.35 -29.46 -28.10
CA PRO A 655 1.70 -28.13 -27.66
C PRO A 655 0.85 -27.67 -26.48
N THR A 656 -0.36 -28.19 -26.23
CA THR A 656 -1.18 -27.80 -25.06
C THR A 656 -0.69 -28.43 -23.76
N PHE A 657 -0.23 -29.69 -23.76
CA PHE A 657 0.37 -30.30 -22.57
C PHE A 657 1.69 -29.61 -22.20
N ILE A 658 2.54 -29.38 -23.22
CA ILE A 658 3.76 -28.61 -23.05
C ILE A 658 3.37 -27.16 -22.67
N PHE A 659 2.42 -26.50 -23.34
CA PHE A 659 1.97 -25.13 -23.03
C PHE A 659 1.38 -24.99 -21.61
N ILE A 660 0.68 -25.99 -21.08
CA ILE A 660 0.16 -26.01 -19.70
C ILE A 660 1.32 -26.13 -18.70
N LEU A 661 2.27 -27.05 -18.93
CA LEU A 661 3.49 -27.19 -18.13
C LEU A 661 4.39 -25.95 -18.22
N ILE A 662 4.44 -25.34 -19.40
CA ILE A 662 5.16 -24.10 -19.72
C ILE A 662 4.49 -22.91 -19.06
N MET A 663 3.16 -22.80 -19.08
CA MET A 663 2.41 -21.76 -18.38
C MET A 663 2.60 -21.92 -16.87
N PHE A 664 2.71 -23.15 -16.36
CA PHE A 664 3.08 -23.44 -14.98
C PHE A 664 4.51 -22.99 -14.65
N LEU A 665 5.50 -23.33 -15.48
CA LEU A 665 6.88 -22.85 -15.35
C LEU A 665 6.97 -21.32 -15.46
N PHE A 666 6.28 -20.70 -16.41
CA PHE A 666 6.24 -19.24 -16.58
C PHE A 666 5.52 -18.55 -15.43
N THR A 667 4.42 -19.09 -14.91
CA THR A 667 3.75 -18.53 -13.73
C THR A 667 4.62 -18.65 -12.48
N ILE A 668 5.36 -19.75 -12.32
CA ILE A 668 6.39 -19.88 -11.27
C ILE A 668 7.50 -18.85 -11.45
N ILE A 669 8.07 -18.71 -12.65
CA ILE A 669 9.14 -17.74 -12.93
C ILE A 669 8.64 -16.31 -12.70
N ILE A 670 7.43 -15.97 -13.17
CA ILE A 670 6.79 -14.66 -12.92
C ILE A 670 6.58 -14.45 -11.42
N CYS A 671 6.08 -15.45 -10.70
CA CYS A 671 5.85 -15.35 -9.26
C CYS A 671 7.16 -15.15 -8.48
N LEU A 672 8.19 -15.92 -8.80
CA LEU A 672 9.53 -15.78 -8.23
C LEU A 672 10.12 -14.40 -8.54
N LYS A 673 9.97 -13.92 -9.77
CA LYS A 673 10.48 -12.60 -10.21
C LYS A 673 9.73 -11.44 -9.59
N VAL A 674 8.42 -11.56 -9.37
CA VAL A 674 7.61 -10.59 -8.62
C VAL A 674 8.06 -10.55 -7.16
N ASN A 675 8.28 -11.69 -6.52
CA ASN A 675 8.80 -11.76 -5.15
C ASN A 675 10.21 -11.17 -5.03
N LEU A 676 11.11 -11.53 -5.94
CA LEU A 676 12.48 -10.98 -6.00
C LEU A 676 12.46 -9.47 -6.25
N GLY A 677 11.57 -9.00 -7.14
CA GLY A 677 11.38 -7.58 -7.42
C GLY A 677 10.89 -6.79 -6.20
N ASN A 678 10.02 -7.37 -5.38
CA ASN A 678 9.59 -6.75 -4.12
C ASN A 678 10.76 -6.64 -3.13
N CYS A 679 11.58 -7.69 -3.01
CA CYS A 679 12.78 -7.67 -2.16
C CYS A 679 13.81 -6.62 -2.65
N MET A 680 14.10 -6.57 -3.95
CA MET A 680 15.02 -5.57 -4.51
C MET A 680 14.53 -4.13 -4.34
N LYS A 681 13.21 -3.89 -4.41
CA LYS A 681 12.63 -2.57 -4.12
C LYS A 681 12.86 -2.16 -2.66
N GLN A 682 12.75 -3.10 -1.73
CA GLN A 682 13.02 -2.86 -0.31
C GLN A 682 14.50 -2.52 -0.08
N VAL A 683 15.42 -3.28 -0.66
CA VAL A 683 16.87 -2.99 -0.58
C VAL A 683 17.21 -1.63 -1.20
N ARG A 684 16.68 -1.31 -2.37
CA ARG A 684 16.92 -0.01 -3.02
C ARG A 684 16.37 1.15 -2.21
N TYR A 685 15.22 0.98 -1.57
CA TYR A 685 14.67 2.00 -0.68
C TYR A 685 15.58 2.24 0.53
N LEU A 686 16.04 1.17 1.18
CA LEU A 686 16.97 1.28 2.31
C LEU A 686 18.26 2.00 1.91
N LYS A 687 18.81 1.66 0.73
CA LYS A 687 19.97 2.34 0.17
C LYS A 687 19.72 3.82 -0.12
N ASN A 688 18.59 4.16 -0.75
CA ASN A 688 18.24 5.56 -1.01
C ASN A 688 18.03 6.35 0.30
N GLN A 689 17.44 5.74 1.33
CA GLN A 689 17.34 6.37 2.65
C GLN A 689 18.72 6.65 3.26
N GLU A 690 19.67 5.73 3.09
CA GLU A 690 21.04 5.90 3.56
C GLU A 690 21.77 7.00 2.78
N GLU A 691 21.61 7.07 1.45
CA GLU A 691 22.14 8.16 0.61
C GLU A 691 21.54 9.52 0.98
N ILE A 692 20.23 9.59 1.24
CA ILE A 692 19.58 10.83 1.70
C ILE A 692 20.12 11.25 3.06
N ARG A 693 20.22 10.32 4.04
CA ARG A 693 20.82 10.63 5.35
C ARG A 693 22.25 11.11 5.22
N ALA A 694 23.06 10.46 4.38
CA ALA A 694 24.43 10.87 4.11
C ALA A 694 24.48 12.25 3.46
N SER A 695 23.57 12.57 2.54
CA SER A 695 23.48 13.91 1.94
C SER A 695 23.04 14.99 2.93
N GLN A 696 22.13 14.66 3.84
CA GLN A 696 21.69 15.56 4.92
C GLN A 696 22.82 15.79 5.91
N GLN A 697 23.53 14.73 6.32
CA GLN A 697 24.73 14.83 7.16
C GLN A 697 25.84 15.62 6.48
N LEU A 698 26.06 15.42 5.18
CA LEU A 698 27.04 16.18 4.41
C LEU A 698 26.63 17.66 4.32
N LYS A 699 25.35 17.96 4.12
CA LYS A 699 24.85 19.34 4.06
C LYS A 699 24.91 20.03 5.42
N ALA A 700 24.56 19.33 6.51
CA ALA A 700 24.73 19.79 7.88
C ALA A 700 26.22 20.05 8.18
N PHE A 701 27.09 19.14 7.77
CA PHE A 701 28.54 19.31 7.86
C PHE A 701 29.06 20.49 7.03
N LEU A 702 28.60 20.65 5.79
CA LEU A 702 28.98 21.79 4.92
C LEU A 702 28.46 23.12 5.48
N TYR A 703 27.29 23.12 6.11
CA TYR A 703 26.74 24.27 6.82
C TYR A 703 27.59 24.61 8.06
N ASP A 704 27.97 23.60 8.85
CA ASP A 704 28.87 23.74 10.00
C ASP A 704 30.27 24.22 9.59
N VAL A 705 30.78 23.78 8.43
CA VAL A 705 32.08 24.19 7.86
C VAL A 705 32.00 25.61 7.27
N ALA A 706 30.88 26.00 6.65
CA ALA A 706 30.69 27.36 6.14
C ALA A 706 30.61 28.41 7.27
N LEU A 707 30.29 27.99 8.50
CA LEU A 707 30.22 28.84 9.70
C LEU A 707 31.58 29.00 10.42
N VAL A 708 32.64 28.26 10.04
CA VAL A 708 33.96 28.29 10.69
C VAL A 708 35.10 28.26 9.67
N PRO A 709 35.92 29.32 9.52
CA PRO A 709 37.21 29.20 8.83
C PRO A 709 38.23 28.50 9.74
N SER A 710 38.75 27.37 9.25
CA SER A 710 39.95 26.61 9.66
C SER A 710 40.48 26.73 11.10
N ASN A 711 40.43 25.62 11.84
CA ASN A 711 41.63 24.92 12.30
C ASN A 711 41.27 23.47 12.59
N GLY A 712 42.18 22.55 12.25
CA GLY A 712 41.97 21.08 12.17
C GLY A 712 41.70 20.34 13.48
N ALA A 713 40.84 20.87 14.35
CA ALA A 713 40.29 20.16 15.49
C ALA A 713 38.97 19.46 15.08
N ALA A 714 38.81 18.21 15.53
CA ALA A 714 37.59 17.43 15.36
C ALA A 714 36.35 18.24 15.79
N PRO A 715 35.17 18.01 15.16
CA PRO A 715 33.98 18.79 15.44
C PRO A 715 33.68 18.80 16.95
N PRO A 716 33.33 19.97 17.54
CA PRO A 716 33.06 20.05 18.96
C PRO A 716 31.90 19.11 19.30
N LYS A 717 32.13 18.23 20.27
CA LYS A 717 31.14 17.24 20.70
C LYS A 717 29.96 17.96 21.33
N GLY A 718 28.75 17.49 21.01
CA GLY A 718 27.50 18.06 21.46
C GLY A 718 27.35 18.21 22.98
N TYR A 719 26.63 19.23 23.44
CA TYR A 719 26.39 19.48 24.88
C TYR A 719 25.72 18.27 25.56
N GLY A 720 24.86 17.54 24.83
CA GLY A 720 24.24 16.31 25.32
C GLY A 720 25.23 15.15 25.51
N PHE A 721 26.28 15.07 24.69
CA PHE A 721 27.37 14.09 24.85
C PHE A 721 28.23 14.40 26.08
N ILE A 722 28.58 15.67 26.28
CA ILE A 722 29.37 16.13 27.43
C ILE A 722 28.60 15.85 28.72
N LEU A 723 27.32 16.19 28.75
CA LEU A 723 26.47 15.97 29.92
C LEU A 723 26.26 14.48 30.22
N ASN A 724 26.19 13.63 29.19
CA ASN A 724 26.20 12.17 29.35
C ASN A 724 27.48 11.65 30.02
N GLN A 725 28.65 12.22 29.69
CA GLN A 725 29.90 11.85 30.37
C GLN A 725 29.93 12.29 31.83
N VAL A 726 29.36 13.46 32.13
CA VAL A 726 29.23 13.96 33.51
C VAL A 726 28.32 13.05 34.32
N VAL A 727 27.13 12.72 33.81
CA VAL A 727 26.19 11.79 34.48
C VAL A 727 26.83 10.44 34.72
N ARG A 728 27.52 9.88 33.72
CA ARG A 728 28.21 8.59 33.87
C ARG A 728 29.27 8.62 34.99
N LYS A 729 30.04 9.71 35.11
CA LYS A 729 31.00 9.88 36.21
C LYS A 729 30.33 10.05 37.58
N VAL A 730 29.16 10.69 37.63
CA VAL A 730 28.35 10.84 38.85
C VAL A 730 27.74 9.49 39.26
N GLU A 731 27.26 8.68 38.31
CA GLU A 731 26.79 7.31 38.56
C GLU A 731 27.91 6.39 39.05
N GLU A 732 29.09 6.47 38.40
CA GLU A 732 30.29 5.74 38.85
C GLU A 732 30.64 6.13 40.29
N SER A 733 30.54 7.41 40.67
CA SER A 733 30.81 7.86 42.05
C SER A 733 29.73 7.48 43.08
N ILE A 734 28.45 7.37 42.68
CA ILE A 734 27.38 6.83 43.54
C ILE A 734 27.61 5.35 43.87
N SER A 735 28.25 4.60 42.97
CA SER A 735 28.59 3.19 43.23
C SER A 735 29.65 2.99 44.34
N PHE A 736 30.40 4.06 44.69
CA PHE A 736 31.37 4.07 45.79
C PHE A 736 30.79 4.53 47.14
N LEU A 737 29.52 4.97 47.19
CA LEU A 737 28.85 5.37 48.44
C LEU A 737 28.27 4.14 49.14
N ASP A 738 28.64 3.95 50.41
CA ASP A 738 28.24 2.81 51.23
C ASP A 738 26.72 2.82 51.54
N ASN A 739 26.10 1.65 51.73
CA ASN A 739 24.64 1.49 51.79
C ASN A 739 23.97 2.11 53.05
N HIS A 740 24.75 2.71 53.96
CA HIS A 740 24.27 3.26 55.23
C HIS A 740 23.87 4.74 55.19
N THR A 741 24.04 5.45 54.07
CA THR A 741 23.62 6.87 53.90
C THR A 741 22.55 7.05 52.80
N PRO A 742 21.29 6.65 53.05
CA PRO A 742 20.22 6.65 52.04
C PRO A 742 19.87 8.05 51.51
N LEU A 743 19.98 9.08 52.37
CA LEU A 743 19.59 10.47 52.04
C LEU A 743 20.41 11.06 50.88
N PHE A 744 21.73 10.81 50.86
CA PHE A 744 22.61 11.30 49.79
C PHE A 744 22.40 10.57 48.46
N LYS A 745 22.03 9.28 48.50
CA LYS A 745 21.83 8.46 47.31
C LYS A 745 20.55 8.85 46.57
N GLU A 746 19.46 9.10 47.30
CA GLU A 746 18.20 9.58 46.72
C GLU A 746 18.33 10.99 46.13
N ASP A 747 19.02 11.91 46.81
CA ASP A 747 19.26 13.26 46.32
C ASP A 747 20.15 13.28 45.07
N LEU A 748 21.22 12.48 45.05
CA LEU A 748 22.07 12.31 43.86
C LEU A 748 21.31 11.66 42.68
N GLN A 749 20.43 10.69 42.96
CA GLN A 749 19.58 10.08 41.92
C GLN A 749 18.58 11.09 41.35
N SER A 750 18.02 11.96 42.18
CA SER A 750 17.15 13.07 41.76
C SER A 750 17.89 14.08 40.87
N ILE A 751 19.15 14.38 41.21
CA ILE A 751 20.03 15.24 40.41
C ILE A 751 20.38 14.57 39.07
N ILE A 752 20.68 13.27 39.06
CA ILE A 752 20.93 12.50 37.82
C ILE A 752 19.69 12.48 36.92
N ASN A 753 18.51 12.25 37.48
CA ASN A 753 17.26 12.27 36.70
C ASN A 753 17.04 13.64 36.04
N LYS A 754 17.33 14.75 36.75
CA LYS A 754 17.32 16.09 36.16
C LYS A 754 18.39 16.25 35.07
N PHE A 755 19.59 15.71 35.23
CA PHE A 755 20.60 15.75 34.16
C PHE A 755 20.19 14.92 32.94
N TYR A 756 19.49 13.80 33.12
CA TYR A 756 18.93 13.04 32.00
C TYR A 756 17.87 13.85 31.24
N ASP A 757 17.00 14.59 31.92
CA ASP A 757 16.07 15.51 31.26
C ASP A 757 16.80 16.57 30.42
N TRP A 758 17.95 17.05 30.89
CA TRP A 758 18.80 18.01 30.18
C TRP A 758 19.58 17.39 29.03
N ILE A 759 20.09 16.16 29.19
CA ILE A 759 20.70 15.37 28.11
C ILE A 759 19.68 15.16 26.99
N ILE A 760 18.45 14.77 27.36
CA ILE A 760 17.33 14.61 26.45
C ILE A 760 17.02 15.92 25.74
N TYR A 761 16.96 17.04 26.47
CA TYR A 761 16.74 18.38 25.91
C TYR A 761 17.83 18.80 24.91
N PHE A 762 19.11 18.62 25.24
CA PHE A 762 20.22 19.00 24.35
C PHE A 762 20.33 18.08 23.13
N ASN A 763 20.16 16.76 23.31
CA ASN A 763 20.13 15.82 22.18
C ASN A 763 18.94 16.07 21.24
N ARG A 764 17.78 16.51 21.76
CA ARG A 764 16.65 16.96 20.94
C ARG A 764 16.99 18.16 20.08
N ARG A 765 17.74 19.11 20.63
CA ARG A 765 18.12 20.33 19.93
C ARG A 765 19.18 20.09 18.85
N GLU A 766 20.07 19.13 19.05
CA GLU A 766 20.98 18.65 18.00
C GLU A 766 20.22 17.96 16.86
N LYS A 767 19.25 17.09 17.16
CA LYS A 767 18.37 16.51 16.13
C LYS A 767 17.49 17.54 15.43
N ALA A 768 17.08 18.61 16.10
CA ALA A 768 16.33 19.69 15.48
C ALA A 768 17.17 20.46 14.44
N LYS A 769 18.49 20.60 14.64
CA LYS A 769 19.40 21.17 13.64
C LYS A 769 19.47 20.32 12.36
N ASP A 770 19.40 19.00 12.47
CA ASP A 770 19.36 18.08 11.31
C ASP A 770 18.09 18.24 10.46
N HIS A 771 17.03 18.87 11.00
CA HIS A 771 15.73 19.03 10.34
C HIS A 771 15.39 20.50 9.99
N ALA A 772 16.22 21.46 10.42
CA ALA A 772 16.02 22.88 10.16
C ALA A 772 16.23 23.28 8.67
N LEU A 773 17.01 22.51 7.92
CA LEU A 773 17.28 22.77 6.50
C LEU A 773 16.21 22.13 5.61
N LEU A 774 15.16 22.89 5.30
CA LEU A 774 14.13 22.46 4.35
C LEU A 774 14.69 22.35 2.92
N GLN A 775 14.28 21.30 2.21
CA GLN A 775 14.45 21.17 0.75
C GLN A 775 13.08 21.18 0.07
N PRO A 776 12.48 22.38 -0.14
CA PRO A 776 11.13 22.46 -0.68
C PRO A 776 11.09 21.96 -2.13
N ASP A 777 10.29 20.93 -2.36
CA ASP A 777 10.00 20.37 -3.67
C ASP A 777 8.49 20.33 -3.91
N LYS A 778 8.07 20.50 -5.17
CA LYS A 778 6.67 20.44 -5.56
C LYS A 778 6.16 18.98 -5.65
N ILE A 779 5.07 18.67 -4.96
CA ILE A 779 4.42 17.35 -5.01
C ILE A 779 2.88 17.48 -5.02
N THR A 780 2.19 16.59 -5.73
CA THR A 780 0.73 16.50 -5.65
C THR A 780 0.33 15.70 -4.41
N LEU A 781 -0.82 16.02 -3.82
CA LEU A 781 -1.29 15.35 -2.61
C LEU A 781 -1.48 13.83 -2.80
N GLU A 782 -1.96 13.39 -3.97
CA GLU A 782 -2.07 11.96 -4.30
C GLU A 782 -0.70 11.26 -4.30
N LYS A 783 0.34 11.92 -4.84
CA LYS A 783 1.71 11.40 -4.85
C LYS A 783 2.32 11.38 -3.45
N LEU A 784 2.02 12.39 -2.63
CA LEU A 784 2.44 12.44 -1.24
C LEU A 784 1.88 11.26 -0.44
N ILE A 785 0.56 11.03 -0.51
CA ILE A 785 -0.08 9.88 0.18
C ILE A 785 0.49 8.55 -0.32
N ARG A 786 0.81 8.44 -1.62
CA ARG A 786 1.45 7.23 -2.16
C ARG A 786 2.85 7.00 -1.59
N LYS A 787 3.66 8.06 -1.45
CA LYS A 787 4.97 7.97 -0.78
C LYS A 787 4.82 7.54 0.68
N VAL A 788 3.80 8.03 1.38
CA VAL A 788 3.45 7.61 2.76
C VAL A 788 3.05 6.13 2.82
N GLU A 789 2.20 5.63 1.92
CA GLU A 789 1.84 4.20 1.85
C GLU A 789 3.06 3.30 1.65
N ILE A 790 3.98 3.71 0.77
CA ILE A 790 5.21 2.97 0.48
C ILE A 790 6.08 2.93 1.73
N ALA A 791 6.31 4.09 2.36
CA ALA A 791 7.10 4.19 3.59
C ALA A 791 6.49 3.36 4.73
N LEU A 792 5.17 3.39 4.93
CA LEU A 792 4.45 2.57 5.91
C LEU A 792 4.66 1.06 5.66
N SER A 793 4.55 0.62 4.41
CA SER A 793 4.74 -0.79 4.03
C SER A 793 6.17 -1.30 4.21
N GLN A 794 7.12 -0.37 4.33
CA GLN A 794 8.53 -0.66 4.54
C GLN A 794 8.89 -0.62 6.03
N GLU A 795 8.20 0.20 6.85
CA GLU A 795 8.39 0.20 8.31
C GLU A 795 7.67 -0.97 9.00
N VAL A 796 6.50 -1.40 8.51
CA VAL A 796 5.68 -2.45 9.16
C VAL A 796 5.25 -3.52 8.15
N ALA A 797 5.35 -4.80 8.55
CA ALA A 797 4.98 -5.94 7.70
C ALA A 797 3.49 -5.93 7.26
N ALA A 798 2.60 -5.37 8.09
CA ALA A 798 1.18 -5.19 7.81
C ALA A 798 0.76 -3.73 8.12
N PRO A 799 1.02 -2.78 7.19
CA PRO A 799 0.77 -1.36 7.43
C PRO A 799 -0.73 -1.04 7.53
N PRO A 800 -1.12 0.00 8.29
CA PRO A 800 -2.47 0.50 8.30
C PRO A 800 -2.91 0.98 6.93
N LYS A 801 -4.18 0.75 6.63
CA LYS A 801 -4.79 1.10 5.34
C LYS A 801 -5.32 2.52 5.38
N LEU A 802 -4.97 3.33 4.38
CA LEU A 802 -5.30 4.76 4.34
C LEU A 802 -6.54 5.01 3.47
N LEU A 803 -7.56 5.63 4.07
CA LEU A 803 -8.72 6.17 3.38
C LEU A 803 -8.58 7.69 3.33
N VAL A 804 -8.59 8.27 2.13
CA VAL A 804 -8.47 9.73 1.97
C VAL A 804 -9.82 10.30 1.57
N GLU A 805 -10.32 11.26 2.34
CA GLU A 805 -11.60 11.93 2.08
C GLU A 805 -11.36 13.43 1.93
N THR A 806 -11.80 13.98 0.80
CA THR A 806 -11.83 15.42 0.56
C THR A 806 -13.22 15.93 0.91
N THR A 807 -13.30 16.82 1.89
CA THR A 807 -14.57 17.41 2.33
C THR A 807 -14.65 18.85 1.84
N SER A 808 -15.70 19.21 1.11
CA SER A 808 -15.95 20.59 0.68
C SER A 808 -16.65 21.36 1.80
N LEU A 809 -15.90 22.15 2.58
CA LEU A 809 -16.49 23.27 3.33
C LEU A 809 -16.81 24.43 2.37
N PRO A 810 -17.62 25.43 2.76
CA PRO A 810 -18.04 26.53 1.90
C PRO A 810 -16.91 27.40 1.30
N ASN A 811 -15.66 27.29 1.77
CA ASN A 811 -14.54 28.15 1.37
C ASN A 811 -13.64 27.59 0.23
N GLY A 812 -14.12 26.59 -0.53
CA GLY A 812 -13.47 26.11 -1.76
C GLY A 812 -12.79 24.74 -1.67
N GLU A 813 -12.23 24.27 -2.79
CA GLU A 813 -11.51 22.98 -2.87
C GLU A 813 -10.06 23.12 -2.34
N PRO A 814 -9.54 22.11 -1.62
CA PRO A 814 -8.15 22.13 -1.16
C PRO A 814 -7.18 22.14 -2.34
N CYS A 815 -6.07 22.88 -2.20
CA CYS A 815 -5.03 22.90 -3.22
C CYS A 815 -4.43 21.50 -3.40
N LEU A 816 -4.47 20.98 -4.63
CA LEU A 816 -4.01 19.63 -4.98
C LEU A 816 -2.48 19.51 -5.03
N ASP A 817 -1.78 20.65 -5.09
CA ASP A 817 -0.33 20.77 -5.15
C ASP A 817 0.22 21.37 -3.85
N MET A 818 1.35 20.85 -3.39
CA MET A 818 2.06 21.30 -2.19
C MET A 818 3.55 21.46 -2.48
N VAL A 819 4.16 22.56 -2.04
CA VAL A 819 5.62 22.78 -2.09
C VAL A 819 6.17 22.70 -0.67
N CYS A 820 6.87 21.61 -0.36
CA CYS A 820 7.35 21.29 0.99
C CYS A 820 8.58 20.37 0.95
N ASP A 821 9.27 20.18 2.09
CA ASP A 821 10.25 19.10 2.19
C ASP A 821 9.53 17.75 2.25
N ILE A 822 9.46 17.09 1.09
CA ILE A 822 8.67 15.87 0.91
C ILE A 822 9.11 14.78 1.91
N HIS A 823 10.40 14.69 2.22
CA HIS A 823 10.92 13.63 3.09
C HIS A 823 10.50 13.83 4.54
N GLN A 824 10.62 15.06 5.04
CA GLN A 824 10.22 15.39 6.40
C GLN A 824 8.70 15.27 6.59
N VAL A 825 7.90 15.76 5.63
CA VAL A 825 6.43 15.64 5.67
C VAL A 825 5.99 14.17 5.61
N VAL A 826 6.59 13.35 4.74
CA VAL A 826 6.30 11.89 4.69
C VAL A 826 6.64 11.23 6.02
N TYR A 827 7.79 11.55 6.63
CA TYR A 827 8.18 11.00 7.93
C TYR A 827 7.17 11.37 9.01
N SER A 828 6.80 12.65 9.10
CA SER A 828 5.80 13.16 10.05
C SER A 828 4.46 12.42 9.90
N LEU A 829 3.97 12.25 8.67
CA LEU A 829 2.72 11.53 8.39
C LEU A 829 2.81 10.05 8.75
N VAL A 830 3.90 9.36 8.40
CA VAL A 830 4.12 7.94 8.74
C VAL A 830 4.06 7.73 10.25
N LYS A 831 4.79 8.55 11.03
CA LYS A 831 4.79 8.45 12.50
C LYS A 831 3.43 8.79 13.11
N SER A 832 2.76 9.82 12.59
CA SER A 832 1.41 10.19 13.01
C SER A 832 0.39 9.07 12.80
N ILE A 833 0.44 8.41 11.63
CA ILE A 833 -0.43 7.29 11.27
C ILE A 833 -0.15 6.07 12.15
N LEU A 834 1.12 5.71 12.37
CA LEU A 834 1.48 4.58 13.23
C LEU A 834 1.03 4.80 14.68
N ARG A 835 1.11 6.05 15.17
CA ARG A 835 0.69 6.43 16.52
C ARG A 835 -0.82 6.30 16.74
N ILE A 836 -1.63 6.73 15.77
CA ILE A 836 -3.10 6.59 15.81
C ILE A 836 -3.52 5.13 15.59
N GLY A 837 -2.72 4.40 14.81
CA GLY A 837 -2.96 3.01 14.44
C GLY A 837 -2.56 1.96 15.48
N LYS A 838 -2.34 2.31 16.77
CA LYS A 838 -1.85 1.42 17.85
C LYS A 838 -2.16 -0.07 17.58
N LEU A 839 -1.12 -0.84 17.26
CA LEU A 839 -1.16 -2.17 16.66
C LEU A 839 -1.59 -3.31 17.62
N GLU A 840 -2.30 -3.01 18.71
CA GLU A 840 -2.57 -3.98 19.79
C GLU A 840 -3.75 -4.93 19.52
N GLY A 841 -4.28 -4.97 18.29
CA GLY A 841 -5.40 -5.83 17.90
C GLY A 841 -5.12 -6.71 16.68
N PRO A 842 -5.81 -7.86 16.52
CA PRO A 842 -5.64 -8.75 15.37
C PRO A 842 -6.14 -8.18 14.03
N ASN A 843 -6.83 -7.03 14.05
CA ASN A 843 -7.32 -6.35 12.86
C ASN A 843 -6.61 -5.00 12.70
N VAL A 844 -5.85 -4.86 11.61
CA VAL A 844 -5.22 -3.60 11.23
C VAL A 844 -6.30 -2.53 11.00
N PRO A 845 -6.33 -1.41 11.76
CA PRO A 845 -7.34 -0.38 11.62
C PRO A 845 -7.17 0.39 10.29
N ILE A 846 -8.29 0.85 9.72
CA ILE A 846 -8.25 1.84 8.64
C ILE A 846 -8.12 3.21 9.27
N ILE A 847 -7.16 3.96 8.76
CA ILE A 847 -6.91 5.34 9.16
C ILE A 847 -7.50 6.24 8.09
N SER A 848 -8.44 7.08 8.49
CA SER A 848 -9.00 8.14 7.65
C SER A 848 -8.12 9.38 7.74
N ILE A 849 -7.79 9.93 6.57
CA ILE A 849 -7.13 11.22 6.41
C ILE A 849 -8.15 12.14 5.74
N GLN A 850 -8.71 13.06 6.50
CA GLN A 850 -9.64 14.06 5.99
C GLN A 850 -8.88 15.34 5.64
N LEU A 851 -9.14 15.83 4.44
CA LEU A 851 -8.48 17.00 3.86
C LEU A 851 -9.43 18.19 3.88
N TYR A 852 -8.96 19.28 4.47
CA TYR A 852 -9.68 20.54 4.59
C TYR A 852 -8.83 21.70 4.05
N ALA A 853 -9.45 22.64 3.35
CA ALA A 853 -8.83 23.92 2.99
C ALA A 853 -8.87 24.86 4.20
N THR A 854 -7.74 25.51 4.51
CA THR A 854 -7.61 26.45 5.63
C THR A 854 -6.56 27.52 5.30
N SER A 855 -6.43 28.52 6.18
CA SER A 855 -5.44 29.59 6.07
C SER A 855 -4.50 29.60 7.27
N LEU A 856 -3.24 29.97 7.08
CA LEU A 856 -2.26 30.27 8.14
C LEU A 856 -2.01 31.78 8.16
N GLN A 857 -2.15 32.41 9.32
CA GLN A 857 -2.04 33.86 9.48
C GLN A 857 -0.87 34.23 10.40
N PHE A 858 0.00 35.13 9.93
CA PHE A 858 1.16 35.62 10.68
C PHE A 858 1.03 37.12 10.95
N LYS A 859 1.39 37.55 12.16
CA LYS A 859 1.38 38.97 12.56
C LYS A 859 2.62 39.68 11.98
N ARG A 860 2.43 40.78 11.26
CA ARG A 860 3.50 41.71 10.85
C ARG A 860 3.85 42.62 12.03
N ALA A 861 5.14 42.90 12.27
CA ALA A 861 5.56 43.82 13.33
C ALA A 861 4.99 45.23 13.06
N ASP A 862 4.47 45.87 14.12
CA ASP A 862 3.75 47.15 14.02
C ASP A 862 4.71 48.28 13.58
N PRO A 863 4.38 49.11 12.57
CA PRO A 863 5.10 50.35 12.34
C PRO A 863 4.85 51.31 13.51
N ILE A 864 5.84 52.15 13.82
CA ILE A 864 6.01 52.92 15.06
C ILE A 864 4.79 53.80 15.46
N ASP A 865 3.80 54.01 14.59
CA ASP A 865 2.64 54.88 14.85
C ASP A 865 1.24 54.34 14.43
N SER A 866 1.05 53.06 14.09
CA SER A 866 -0.29 52.57 13.68
C SER A 866 -0.99 51.71 14.73
N SER A 867 -2.22 52.09 15.08
CA SER A 867 -3.11 51.42 16.06
C SER A 867 -3.71 50.07 15.60
N HIS A 868 -3.26 49.50 14.47
CA HIS A 868 -3.78 48.24 13.92
C HIS A 868 -2.66 47.29 13.47
N ALA A 869 -2.69 46.06 13.99
CA ALA A 869 -1.80 44.97 13.59
C ALA A 869 -2.13 44.50 12.16
N ALA A 870 -1.15 44.56 11.25
CA ALA A 870 -1.29 43.99 9.91
C ALA A 870 -1.01 42.48 9.94
N PHE A 871 -1.87 41.68 9.32
CA PHE A 871 -1.74 40.22 9.24
C PHE A 871 -1.49 39.78 7.79
N ILE A 872 -0.73 38.70 7.60
CA ILE A 872 -0.48 38.09 6.29
C ILE A 872 -1.06 36.67 6.29
N ASP A 873 -1.96 36.39 5.35
CA ASP A 873 -2.62 35.10 5.20
C ASP A 873 -1.97 34.26 4.10
N PHE A 874 -1.72 32.99 4.41
CA PHE A 874 -1.20 31.99 3.48
C PHE A 874 -2.17 30.83 3.34
N GLN A 875 -2.35 30.33 2.13
CA GLN A 875 -3.18 29.15 1.88
C GLN A 875 -2.52 27.90 2.49
N ALA A 876 -3.32 27.07 3.15
CA ALA A 876 -2.89 25.87 3.84
C ALA A 876 -3.87 24.70 3.69
N THR A 877 -3.36 23.50 3.92
CA THR A 877 -4.15 22.25 3.91
C THR A 877 -4.09 21.63 5.30
N ALA A 878 -5.26 21.44 5.91
CA ALA A 878 -5.41 20.73 7.16
C ALA A 878 -5.68 19.23 6.91
N LEU A 879 -4.87 18.38 7.55
CA LEU A 879 -4.97 16.93 7.53
C LEU A 879 -5.42 16.45 8.92
N VAL A 880 -6.65 15.98 9.01
CA VAL A 880 -7.16 15.32 10.22
C VAL A 880 -6.95 13.82 10.06
N ILE A 881 -6.10 13.25 10.92
CA ILE A 881 -5.81 11.82 10.96
C ILE A 881 -6.59 11.21 12.12
N SER A 882 -7.40 10.19 11.81
CA SER A 882 -8.26 9.51 12.78
C SER A 882 -8.49 8.05 12.38
N GLN A 883 -9.05 7.24 13.27
CA GLN A 883 -9.54 5.92 12.92
C GLN A 883 -10.89 6.05 12.18
N ALA A 884 -11.06 5.32 11.07
CA ALA A 884 -12.24 5.43 10.21
C ALA A 884 -13.56 4.95 10.86
N THR A 885 -13.53 4.50 12.11
CA THR A 885 -14.70 4.05 12.89
C THR A 885 -15.30 5.15 13.78
N ILE A 886 -14.70 6.34 13.82
CA ILE A 886 -15.14 7.45 14.68
C ILE A 886 -16.22 8.28 13.95
N ASP A 887 -17.33 8.56 14.63
CA ASP A 887 -18.41 9.42 14.12
C ASP A 887 -17.93 10.86 13.92
N SER A 888 -18.39 11.52 12.85
CA SER A 888 -17.94 12.86 12.45
C SER A 888 -18.11 13.95 13.53
N GLY A 889 -18.96 13.72 14.52
CA GLY A 889 -19.18 14.64 15.65
C GLY A 889 -18.08 14.65 16.71
N ALA A 890 -17.18 13.66 16.73
CA ALA A 890 -16.08 13.53 17.70
C ALA A 890 -14.71 13.93 17.13
N LEU A 891 -14.65 14.39 15.88
CA LEU A 891 -13.42 14.84 15.23
C LEU A 891 -13.04 16.26 15.67
N LEU A 892 -11.74 16.55 15.70
CA LEU A 892 -11.21 17.90 15.91
C LEU A 892 -11.82 18.88 14.89
N LYS A 893 -12.35 20.00 15.37
CA LYS A 893 -12.95 21.03 14.51
C LYS A 893 -11.84 21.84 13.86
N VAL A 894 -11.80 21.83 12.53
CA VAL A 894 -10.86 22.62 11.75
C VAL A 894 -11.29 24.09 11.78
N LYS A 895 -10.41 24.99 12.24
CA LYS A 895 -10.58 26.45 12.17
C LYS A 895 -10.40 26.94 10.72
N GLU A 896 -11.02 28.07 10.36
CA GLU A 896 -10.84 28.69 9.03
C GLU A 896 -9.45 29.35 8.88
N VAL A 897 -8.90 29.87 9.98
CA VAL A 897 -7.60 30.54 10.06
C VAL A 897 -6.88 30.11 11.33
N TYR A 898 -5.58 29.82 11.23
CA TYR A 898 -4.69 29.50 12.36
C TYR A 898 -3.62 30.58 12.51
N ASN A 899 -3.48 31.15 13.71
CA ASN A 899 -2.59 32.27 14.00
C ASN A 899 -1.32 31.84 14.76
N ASP A 900 -0.17 32.48 14.48
CA ASP A 900 1.11 32.24 15.19
C ASP A 900 1.13 32.86 16.61
N THR A 901 0.36 33.93 16.82
CA THR A 901 0.23 34.58 18.13
C THR A 901 -0.85 33.93 18.96
N ILE A 902 -0.43 33.19 20.00
CA ILE A 902 -1.21 32.91 21.21
C ILE A 902 -2.33 31.86 21.03
N ASP A 903 -1.96 30.58 21.07
CA ASP A 903 -2.83 29.48 21.56
C ASP A 903 -2.17 28.74 22.76
N ALA A 904 -1.18 29.36 23.41
CA ALA A 904 -0.56 28.83 24.63
C ALA A 904 -1.38 29.12 25.91
N THR A 905 -2.33 30.07 25.85
CA THR A 905 -3.10 30.53 27.02
C THR A 905 -4.41 29.80 27.23
N GLU A 906 -5.05 29.21 26.21
CA GLU A 906 -6.29 28.44 26.42
C GLU A 906 -6.05 27.01 26.96
N ALA A 907 -4.81 26.51 26.95
CA ALA A 907 -4.47 25.20 27.51
C ALA A 907 -4.22 25.19 29.03
N GLN A 908 -4.31 26.32 29.74
CA GLN A 908 -4.14 26.37 31.21
C GLN A 908 -5.45 26.27 32.02
N GLY A 909 -6.50 25.73 31.40
CA GLY A 909 -7.77 25.43 32.06
C GLY A 909 -7.92 24.00 32.57
N LYS A 910 -6.84 23.24 32.86
CA LYS A 910 -6.86 22.00 33.69
C LYS A 910 -5.43 21.44 33.84
N LYS A 911 -4.78 21.69 34.99
CA LYS A 911 -3.55 20.99 35.38
C LYS A 911 -3.84 19.49 35.52
N LYS A 912 -3.38 18.68 34.56
CA LYS A 912 -3.00 17.28 34.78
C LYS A 912 -1.49 17.18 34.63
N VAL A 913 -0.86 16.44 35.54
CA VAL A 913 0.57 16.12 35.56
C VAL A 913 1.02 15.72 34.14
N LEU A 914 2.07 16.38 33.64
CA LEU A 914 2.64 16.11 32.32
C LEU A 914 3.22 14.68 32.34
N PRO A 915 2.72 13.73 31.53
CA PRO A 915 3.29 12.39 31.49
C PRO A 915 4.67 12.43 30.81
N SER A 916 5.45 11.38 31.04
CA SER A 916 6.77 11.10 30.44
C SER A 916 6.91 11.63 29.02
N ILE A 917 8.02 12.32 28.75
CA ILE A 917 8.19 13.09 27.51
C ILE A 917 8.22 12.17 26.27
N ASP A 918 7.24 12.32 25.38
CA ASP A 918 7.13 11.55 24.15
C ASP A 918 8.03 12.15 23.05
N LEU A 919 9.20 11.53 22.88
CA LEU A 919 10.22 11.92 21.89
C LEU A 919 9.70 11.92 20.44
N GLU A 920 8.75 11.04 20.11
CA GLU A 920 8.19 10.96 18.75
C GLU A 920 7.26 12.13 18.47
N GLN A 921 6.42 12.51 19.45
CA GLN A 921 5.54 13.68 19.34
C GLN A 921 6.33 14.97 19.14
N ASP A 922 7.40 15.15 19.90
CA ASP A 922 8.24 16.35 19.78
C ASP A 922 8.93 16.42 18.43
N THR A 923 9.34 15.27 17.87
CA THR A 923 9.93 15.21 16.52
C THR A 923 8.91 15.61 15.45
N ILE A 924 7.67 15.08 15.52
CA ILE A 924 6.56 15.47 14.63
C ILE A 924 6.29 16.97 14.76
N SER A 925 6.22 17.48 15.99
CA SER A 925 5.98 18.90 16.25
C SER A 925 7.08 19.79 15.70
N THR A 926 8.34 19.36 15.77
CA THR A 926 9.49 20.10 15.24
C THR A 926 9.40 20.18 13.72
N ILE A 927 9.09 19.08 13.04
CA ILE A 927 8.95 19.06 11.58
C ILE A 927 7.81 19.97 11.12
N VAL A 928 6.64 19.90 11.79
CA VAL A 928 5.48 20.73 11.43
C VAL A 928 5.79 22.22 11.60
N ARG A 929 6.41 22.60 12.72
CA ARG A 929 6.80 24.00 12.98
C ARG A 929 7.90 24.50 12.05
N ALA A 930 8.88 23.66 11.70
CA ALA A 930 9.90 24.00 10.72
C ALA A 930 9.28 24.35 9.34
N HIS A 931 8.13 23.76 9.01
CA HIS A 931 7.35 24.08 7.80
C HIS A 931 6.34 25.22 8.01
N TYR A 932 6.44 26.01 9.08
CA TYR A 932 5.50 27.07 9.46
C TYR A 932 4.05 26.57 9.66
N GLY A 933 3.87 25.29 9.99
CA GLY A 933 2.58 24.64 10.17
C GLY A 933 2.06 24.64 11.60
N TYR A 934 0.84 24.15 11.78
CA TYR A 934 0.17 24.01 13.08
C TYR A 934 -0.09 22.52 13.41
N LEU A 935 0.08 22.14 14.68
CA LEU A 935 -0.13 20.78 15.18
C LEU A 935 -1.01 20.81 16.42
N GLU A 936 -2.11 20.06 16.39
CA GLU A 936 -2.96 19.79 17.55
C GLU A 936 -3.13 18.28 17.74
N VAL A 937 -2.95 17.82 18.99
CA VAL A 937 -3.03 16.40 19.36
C VAL A 937 -4.05 16.24 20.48
N SER A 938 -5.14 15.53 20.21
CA SER A 938 -6.09 15.13 21.24
C SER A 938 -5.77 13.72 21.73
N ILE A 939 -5.38 13.61 23.00
CA ILE A 939 -5.13 12.33 23.68
C ILE A 939 -6.34 12.00 24.54
N ASP A 940 -7.48 11.71 23.93
CA ASP A 940 -8.53 11.00 24.65
C ASP A 940 -8.24 9.50 24.60
N SER A 941 -8.29 8.84 25.76
CA SER A 941 -7.86 7.45 25.96
C SER A 941 -8.59 6.42 25.09
N GLN A 942 -9.70 6.81 24.47
CA GLN A 942 -10.52 5.95 23.61
C GLN A 942 -10.39 6.25 22.10
N HIS A 943 -10.05 7.48 21.69
CA HIS A 943 -10.04 7.91 20.28
C HIS A 943 -8.95 8.97 19.99
N PRO A 944 -7.69 8.56 19.74
CA PRO A 944 -6.63 9.52 19.42
C PRO A 944 -6.85 10.14 18.03
N THR A 945 -6.84 11.47 17.97
CA THR A 945 -6.92 12.23 16.71
C THR A 945 -5.79 13.26 16.65
N MET A 946 -5.20 13.42 15.46
CA MET A 946 -4.14 14.39 15.22
C MET A 946 -4.53 15.30 14.05
N LEU A 947 -4.41 16.61 14.26
CA LEU A 947 -4.62 17.64 13.26
C LEU A 947 -3.26 18.24 12.89
N LEU A 948 -2.90 18.12 11.61
CA LEU A 948 -1.68 18.66 11.03
C LEU A 948 -2.07 19.69 9.97
N VAL A 949 -1.62 20.93 10.11
CA VAL A 949 -1.84 21.99 9.13
C VAL A 949 -0.50 22.34 8.50
N PHE A 950 -0.41 22.23 7.17
CA PHE A 950 0.78 22.65 6.43
C PHE A 950 0.41 23.71 5.38
N PRO A 951 1.31 24.68 5.11
CA PRO A 951 1.10 25.64 4.03
C PRO A 951 1.14 24.95 2.66
N SER A 952 0.38 25.47 1.70
CA SER A 952 0.39 24.97 0.32
C SER A 952 1.73 25.25 -0.37
N ASN A 953 2.41 26.35 -0.03
CA ASN A 953 3.74 26.66 -0.52
C ASN A 953 4.62 27.24 0.60
N VAL A 954 5.58 26.44 1.09
CA VAL A 954 6.52 26.88 2.14
C VAL A 954 7.49 27.94 1.61
N THR A 955 7.83 27.91 0.32
CA THR A 955 8.75 28.87 -0.30
C THR A 955 8.14 30.26 -0.34
N ASP A 956 6.83 30.39 -0.57
CA ASP A 956 6.15 31.69 -0.56
C ASP A 956 6.20 32.36 0.83
N ILE A 957 6.14 31.55 1.90
CA ILE A 957 6.32 32.06 3.27
C ILE A 957 7.77 32.52 3.46
N LEU A 958 8.75 31.72 3.05
CA LEU A 958 10.18 32.08 3.15
C LEU A 958 10.52 33.35 2.37
N ASP A 959 9.98 33.50 1.16
CA ASP A 959 10.21 34.66 0.29
C ASP A 959 9.53 35.92 0.86
N ASN A 960 8.26 35.85 1.30
CA ASN A 960 7.58 37.00 1.90
C ASN A 960 8.20 37.43 3.23
N MET A 961 8.74 36.49 4.02
CA MET A 961 9.45 36.81 5.27
C MET A 961 10.83 37.44 5.03
N THR A 962 11.39 37.36 3.81
CA THR A 962 12.72 37.89 3.47
C THR A 962 12.70 39.12 2.55
N VAL A 963 11.66 39.31 1.73
CA VAL A 963 11.64 40.31 0.64
C VAL A 963 11.05 41.66 1.05
N GLU A 964 10.11 41.75 1.99
CA GLU A 964 9.46 43.01 2.38
C GLU A 964 9.76 43.46 3.81
N LEU A 965 10.98 43.95 4.01
CA LEU A 965 11.30 44.80 5.16
C LEU A 965 10.44 46.08 5.10
N PRO A 966 9.52 46.33 6.06
CA PRO A 966 8.80 47.59 6.16
C PRO A 966 9.74 48.66 6.73
N LEU A 967 10.73 49.06 5.94
CA LEU A 967 11.81 49.95 6.38
C LEU A 967 11.73 51.35 5.76
N ASP A 968 10.68 51.61 4.99
CA ASP A 968 10.47 52.86 4.24
C ASP A 968 10.28 54.09 5.14
N CYS A 969 10.13 53.90 6.46
CA CYS A 969 9.88 55.00 7.40
C CYS A 969 11.16 55.59 8.03
N LEU A 970 12.34 54.96 7.93
CA LEU A 970 13.52 55.34 8.73
C LEU A 970 14.87 55.35 7.99
N THR A 971 14.92 55.06 6.68
CA THR A 971 16.17 54.96 5.93
C THR A 971 16.53 56.27 5.21
N SER A 972 17.78 56.75 5.31
CA SER A 972 18.29 57.77 4.39
C SER A 972 18.41 57.17 2.97
N GLU A 973 17.85 57.81 1.94
CA GLU A 973 17.66 57.28 0.57
C GLU A 973 18.95 56.95 -0.25
N GLY A 974 20.14 56.95 0.35
CA GLY A 974 21.40 56.70 -0.37
C GLY A 974 21.85 55.23 -0.39
N LEU A 975 22.21 54.72 -1.57
CA LEU A 975 22.93 53.44 -1.73
C LEU A 975 24.28 53.47 -0.99
N ALA A 976 24.58 52.43 -0.20
CA ALA A 976 25.82 52.33 0.56
C ALA A 976 27.05 52.30 -0.36
N THR A 977 28.01 53.20 -0.14
CA THR A 977 29.21 53.31 -0.97
C THR A 977 30.16 52.13 -0.76
N PRO A 978 30.97 51.70 -1.75
CA PRO A 978 31.92 50.58 -1.58
C PRO A 978 32.85 50.73 -0.38
N LYS A 979 33.25 51.97 -0.04
CA LYS A 979 34.06 52.29 1.15
C LYS A 979 33.29 52.03 2.45
N GLU A 980 32.03 52.40 2.50
CA GLU A 980 31.13 52.13 3.64
C GLU A 980 30.85 50.64 3.80
N GLN A 981 30.68 49.92 2.70
CA GLN A 981 30.53 48.46 2.71
C GLN A 981 31.78 47.78 3.31
N ALA A 982 32.99 48.19 2.88
CA ALA A 982 34.24 47.69 3.43
C ALA A 982 34.41 48.04 4.93
N ASN A 983 34.10 49.28 5.32
CA ASN A 983 34.18 49.73 6.72
C ASN A 983 33.20 48.96 7.62
N SER A 984 32.00 48.67 7.12
CA SER A 984 31.00 47.91 7.87
C SER A 984 31.39 46.44 8.07
N MET A 985 32.08 45.84 7.09
CA MET A 985 32.64 44.49 7.22
C MET A 985 33.80 44.46 8.22
N MET A 986 34.66 45.48 8.18
CA MET A 986 35.72 45.69 9.18
C MET A 986 35.15 45.85 10.59
N ALA A 987 34.00 46.50 10.77
CA ALA A 987 33.34 46.62 12.07
C ALA A 987 32.88 45.25 12.60
N LEU A 988 32.24 44.43 11.77
CA LEU A 988 31.85 43.06 12.13
C LEU A 988 33.06 42.18 12.51
N MET A 989 34.15 42.26 11.73
CA MET A 989 35.39 41.51 12.01
C MET A 989 36.05 41.96 13.32
N ARG A 990 36.14 43.27 13.55
CA ARG A 990 36.71 43.82 14.80
C ARG A 990 35.90 43.42 16.02
N PHE A 991 34.57 43.43 15.90
CA PHE A 991 33.70 43.00 16.98
C PHE A 991 33.83 41.51 17.27
N HIS A 992 33.89 40.67 16.23
CA HIS A 992 34.17 39.25 16.39
C HIS A 992 35.48 39.03 17.16
N ASP A 993 36.56 39.72 16.77
CA ASP A 993 37.86 39.62 17.45
C ASP A 993 37.83 40.18 18.88
N TYR A 994 37.07 41.25 19.12
CA TYR A 994 36.87 41.86 20.43
C TYR A 994 36.14 40.90 21.39
N ILE A 995 35.03 40.32 20.96
CA ILE A 995 34.27 39.34 21.75
C ILE A 995 35.11 38.11 22.07
N CYS A 996 35.89 37.61 21.11
CA CYS A 996 36.74 36.45 21.35
C CYS A 996 37.76 36.71 22.48
N LYS A 997 38.28 37.94 22.58
CA LYS A 997 39.22 38.36 23.63
C LYS A 997 38.55 38.61 24.98
N ALA A 998 37.27 38.96 24.99
CA ALA A 998 36.51 39.27 26.21
C ALA A 998 35.89 38.03 26.88
N SER A 999 36.09 36.81 26.35
CA SER A 999 35.50 35.59 26.89
C SER A 999 36.12 35.15 28.24
N HIS A 1000 35.26 34.84 29.22
CA HIS A 1000 35.68 34.40 30.57
C HIS A 1000 35.82 32.88 30.67
N ALA A 1001 36.61 32.40 31.64
CA ALA A 1001 36.90 30.97 31.83
C ALA A 1001 35.73 30.15 32.41
N GLU A 1002 34.78 30.79 33.11
CA GLU A 1002 33.69 30.10 33.83
C GLU A 1002 32.40 29.92 32.99
N ASP A 1003 32.07 30.84 32.06
CA ASP A 1003 30.97 30.71 31.09
C ASP A 1003 31.42 31.26 29.71
N PRO A 1004 32.11 30.43 28.88
CA PRO A 1004 32.73 30.90 27.65
C PRO A 1004 31.70 31.24 26.57
N ILE A 1005 31.91 32.37 25.88
CA ILE A 1005 31.08 32.76 24.73
C ILE A 1005 31.30 31.74 23.59
N ASP A 1006 30.23 31.11 23.14
CA ASP A 1006 30.27 30.20 21.99
C ASP A 1006 30.52 31.01 20.70
N ILE A 1007 31.75 30.90 20.20
CA ILE A 1007 32.22 31.60 18.98
C ILE A 1007 31.37 31.19 17.76
N LYS A 1008 30.87 29.94 17.70
CA LYS A 1008 30.02 29.51 16.60
C LYS A 1008 28.68 30.25 16.59
N ILE A 1009 28.11 30.48 17.77
CA ILE A 1009 26.85 31.21 17.91
C ILE A 1009 27.03 32.68 17.50
N ILE A 1010 28.14 33.31 17.90
CA ILE A 1010 28.46 34.69 17.50
C ILE A 1010 28.64 34.80 15.99
N SER A 1011 29.44 33.95 15.37
CA SER A 1011 29.63 33.98 13.92
C SER A 1011 28.32 33.76 13.16
N GLY A 1012 27.48 32.84 13.63
CA GLY A 1012 26.14 32.63 13.09
C GLY A 1012 25.23 33.85 13.26
N LEU A 1013 25.27 34.53 14.40
CA LEU A 1013 24.50 35.75 14.66
C LEU A 1013 24.94 36.92 13.78
N LEU A 1014 26.25 37.10 13.56
CA LEU A 1014 26.77 38.15 12.69
C LEU A 1014 26.37 37.91 11.22
N LEU A 1015 26.39 36.65 10.78
CA LEU A 1015 25.87 36.26 9.46
C LEU A 1015 24.37 36.48 9.34
N LEU A 1016 23.58 36.09 10.35
CA LEU A 1016 22.14 36.29 10.40
C LEU A 1016 21.79 37.78 10.30
N LEU A 1017 22.45 38.62 11.11
CA LEU A 1017 22.33 40.08 11.06
C LEU A 1017 22.64 40.62 9.66
N ARG A 1018 23.73 40.15 9.06
CA ARG A 1018 24.16 40.57 7.72
C ARG A 1018 23.17 40.16 6.63
N GLN A 1019 22.64 38.96 6.70
CA GLN A 1019 21.71 38.39 5.72
C GLN A 1019 20.36 39.12 5.75
N HIS A 1020 19.84 39.39 6.94
CA HIS A 1020 18.52 39.99 7.11
C HIS A 1020 18.51 41.52 7.01
N PHE A 1021 19.54 42.22 7.49
CA PHE A 1021 19.61 43.68 7.39
C PHE A 1021 20.24 44.19 6.08
N GLY A 1022 20.99 43.34 5.36
CA GLY A 1022 21.63 43.73 4.10
C GLY A 1022 22.55 44.94 4.28
N PHE A 1023 22.37 45.99 3.48
CA PHE A 1023 23.07 47.29 3.60
C PHE A 1023 22.13 48.44 3.97
N LYS A 1024 21.08 48.16 4.76
CA LYS A 1024 20.10 49.18 5.13
C LYS A 1024 20.59 50.04 6.30
N ARG A 1025 20.30 51.34 6.25
CA ARG A 1025 20.64 52.32 7.29
C ARG A 1025 19.49 52.54 8.27
N HIS A 1026 19.83 52.63 9.55
CA HIS A 1026 18.95 53.12 10.58
C HIS A 1026 18.83 54.65 10.52
N ALA A 1027 17.84 55.24 11.20
CA ALA A 1027 17.66 56.69 11.28
C ALA A 1027 18.88 57.43 11.83
N SER A 1028 19.76 56.75 12.57
CA SER A 1028 21.04 57.26 13.07
C SER A 1028 22.13 57.45 11.99
N GLY A 1029 21.86 57.04 10.75
CA GLY A 1029 22.82 57.07 9.65
C GLY A 1029 23.78 55.87 9.60
N GLN A 1030 23.78 55.01 10.62
CA GLN A 1030 24.57 53.76 10.66
C GLN A 1030 23.82 52.61 10.01
N LEU A 1031 24.54 51.59 9.51
CA LEU A 1031 23.93 50.35 9.03
C LEU A 1031 23.36 49.54 10.21
N PHE A 1032 22.20 48.90 10.04
CA PHE A 1032 21.51 48.21 11.15
C PHE A 1032 22.38 47.17 11.87
N TYR A 1033 23.11 46.32 11.13
CA TYR A 1033 23.99 45.33 11.73
C TYR A 1033 25.23 45.96 12.41
N VAL A 1034 25.64 47.17 12.01
CA VAL A 1034 26.72 47.93 12.68
C VAL A 1034 26.19 48.54 13.98
N ARG A 1035 24.95 49.03 13.98
CA ARG A 1035 24.25 49.49 15.20
C ARG A 1035 24.09 48.36 16.20
N ALA A 1036 23.59 47.20 15.79
CA ALA A 1036 23.39 46.04 16.66
C ALA A 1036 24.67 45.57 17.35
N VAL A 1037 25.76 45.56 16.60
CA VAL A 1037 27.08 45.24 17.12
C VAL A 1037 27.58 46.32 18.09
N GLY A 1038 27.47 47.61 17.74
CA GLY A 1038 27.90 48.70 18.61
C GLY A 1038 27.08 48.84 19.91
N ILE A 1039 25.79 48.52 19.88
CA ILE A 1039 24.97 48.41 21.10
C ILE A 1039 25.46 47.24 21.95
N THR A 1040 25.76 46.11 21.31
CA THR A 1040 26.24 44.92 22.02
C THR A 1040 27.63 45.14 22.63
N GLU A 1041 28.52 45.92 22.01
CA GLU A 1041 29.80 46.34 22.61
C GLU A 1041 29.57 47.06 23.95
N LEU A 1042 28.62 47.98 24.03
CA LEU A 1042 28.26 48.66 25.28
C LEU A 1042 27.68 47.70 26.32
N VAL A 1043 26.85 46.74 25.88
CA VAL A 1043 26.30 45.71 26.77
C VAL A 1043 27.42 44.81 27.31
N ILE A 1044 28.45 44.51 26.53
CA ILE A 1044 29.62 43.74 26.98
C ILE A 1044 30.42 44.53 28.02
N GLU A 1045 30.62 45.84 27.83
CA GLU A 1045 31.29 46.70 28.82
C GLU A 1045 30.54 46.74 30.17
N TRP A 1046 29.22 46.62 30.16
CA TRP A 1046 28.39 46.72 31.37
C TRP A 1046 28.03 45.37 32.01
N VAL A 1047 27.91 44.32 31.21
CA VAL A 1047 27.45 42.98 31.61
C VAL A 1047 28.37 41.92 31.02
N PHE A 1048 29.64 41.97 31.42
CA PHE A 1048 30.72 41.16 30.85
C PHE A 1048 30.67 39.65 31.21
N HIS A 1049 29.70 39.22 32.02
CA HIS A 1049 29.62 37.85 32.56
C HIS A 1049 28.50 36.97 31.97
N SER A 1050 27.59 37.47 31.12
CA SER A 1050 26.45 36.67 30.62
C SER A 1050 26.35 36.60 29.09
N PRO A 1051 26.82 35.50 28.47
CA PRO A 1051 26.68 35.27 27.02
C PRO A 1051 25.23 35.37 26.52
N LYS A 1052 24.24 35.02 27.36
CA LYS A 1052 22.81 35.05 27.01
C LYS A 1052 22.30 36.47 26.74
N VAL A 1053 22.78 37.45 27.50
CA VAL A 1053 22.41 38.87 27.34
C VAL A 1053 23.05 39.45 26.08
N ILE A 1054 24.31 39.07 25.81
CA ILE A 1054 25.05 39.41 24.59
C ILE A 1054 24.35 38.85 23.33
N TYR A 1055 23.86 37.60 23.37
CA TYR A 1055 23.11 37.04 22.25
C TYR A 1055 21.75 37.74 22.08
N ALA A 1056 21.07 38.07 23.17
CA ALA A 1056 19.79 38.76 23.12
C ALA A 1056 19.92 40.19 22.56
N SER A 1057 21.00 40.91 22.89
CA SER A 1057 21.27 42.26 22.36
C SER A 1057 21.56 42.26 20.86
N LEU A 1058 22.10 41.17 20.30
CA LEU A 1058 22.26 41.02 18.85
C LEU A 1058 20.94 40.64 18.15
N LEU A 1059 20.04 39.92 18.83
CA LEU A 1059 18.83 39.35 18.21
C LEU A 1059 17.59 40.25 18.29
N TYR A 1060 17.45 41.10 19.31
CA TYR A 1060 16.19 41.82 19.52
C TYR A 1060 15.90 42.83 18.40
N GLU A 1061 16.91 43.54 17.88
CA GLU A 1061 16.73 44.45 16.73
C GLU A 1061 16.27 43.69 15.50
N LEU A 1062 16.78 42.47 15.32
CA LEU A 1062 16.40 41.62 14.20
C LEU A 1062 14.91 41.29 14.26
N VAL A 1063 14.42 40.84 15.41
CA VAL A 1063 12.99 40.54 15.57
C VAL A 1063 12.12 41.81 15.53
N ARG A 1064 12.64 42.94 16.02
CA ARG A 1064 11.89 44.21 16.07
C ARG A 1064 11.74 44.87 14.69
N HIS A 1065 12.80 44.83 13.88
CA HIS A 1065 12.87 45.56 12.60
C HIS A 1065 12.76 44.66 11.37
N THR A 1066 12.61 43.34 11.55
CA THR A 1066 12.37 42.37 10.48
C THR A 1066 11.17 41.49 10.82
N CYS A 1067 10.65 40.74 9.84
CA CYS A 1067 9.55 39.80 10.05
C CYS A 1067 9.98 38.46 10.68
N LEU A 1068 11.14 38.40 11.36
CA LEU A 1068 11.63 37.17 11.98
C LEU A 1068 10.71 36.79 13.17
N PRO A 1069 9.98 35.66 13.12
CA PRO A 1069 9.00 35.35 14.15
C PRO A 1069 9.69 34.96 15.46
N ILE A 1070 9.09 35.31 16.61
CA ILE A 1070 9.66 34.99 17.92
C ILE A 1070 9.77 33.47 18.15
N SER A 1071 8.94 32.68 17.45
CA SER A 1071 9.01 31.21 17.40
C SER A 1071 10.34 30.72 16.82
N TYR A 1072 10.92 31.43 15.84
CA TYR A 1072 12.25 31.14 15.32
C TYR A 1072 13.31 31.28 16.42
N ILE A 1073 13.25 32.35 17.22
CA ILE A 1073 14.20 32.55 18.33
C ILE A 1073 14.07 31.44 19.39
N LYS A 1074 12.83 31.03 19.69
CA LYS A 1074 12.53 29.96 20.65
C LYS A 1074 13.12 28.62 20.23
N GLU A 1075 13.14 28.33 18.93
CA GLU A 1075 13.63 27.07 18.38
C GLU A 1075 15.16 27.06 18.19
N HIS A 1076 15.75 28.20 17.83
CA HIS A 1076 17.17 28.29 17.48
C HIS A 1076 18.07 28.69 18.66
N TYR A 1077 17.57 29.43 19.65
CA TYR A 1077 18.33 29.94 20.80
C TYR A 1077 17.83 29.34 22.12
N ASN A 1078 18.64 29.43 23.18
CA ASN A 1078 18.24 28.83 24.47
C ASN A 1078 17.05 29.60 25.07
N LEU A 1079 16.30 28.96 25.97
CA LEU A 1079 15.10 29.55 26.58
C LEU A 1079 15.37 30.90 27.27
N GLY A 1080 16.59 31.08 27.81
CA GLY A 1080 17.01 32.34 28.40
C GLY A 1080 17.11 33.47 27.38
N VAL A 1081 17.77 33.24 26.24
CA VAL A 1081 17.87 34.20 25.14
C VAL A 1081 16.49 34.54 24.58
N TYR A 1082 15.64 33.53 24.36
CA TYR A 1082 14.24 33.75 23.93
C TYR A 1082 13.47 34.64 24.92
N ALA A 1083 13.56 34.34 26.22
CA ALA A 1083 12.89 35.13 27.25
C ALA A 1083 13.42 36.58 27.29
N PHE A 1084 14.73 36.78 27.14
CA PHE A 1084 15.31 38.13 27.07
C PHE A 1084 14.84 38.90 25.85
N VAL A 1085 14.89 38.30 24.66
CA VAL A 1085 14.42 38.94 23.42
C VAL A 1085 12.93 39.30 23.53
N LEU A 1086 12.09 38.38 24.01
CA LEU A 1086 10.66 38.62 24.22
C LEU A 1086 10.40 39.79 25.18
N ASN A 1087 11.12 39.83 26.31
CA ASN A 1087 10.95 40.90 27.30
C ASN A 1087 11.49 42.25 26.82
N VAL A 1088 12.59 42.28 26.07
CA VAL A 1088 13.14 43.52 25.46
C VAL A 1088 12.18 44.09 24.42
N ILE A 1089 11.53 43.23 23.63
CA ILE A 1089 10.53 43.63 22.64
C ILE A 1089 9.24 44.08 23.31
N GLY A 1090 8.80 43.40 24.37
CA GLY A 1090 7.55 43.72 25.08
C GLY A 1090 7.52 45.08 25.79
N ILE A 1091 8.62 45.83 25.80
CA ILE A 1091 8.69 47.20 26.32
C ILE A 1091 8.66 48.17 25.14
N ASP A 1092 7.45 48.65 24.84
CA ASP A 1092 7.17 49.59 23.74
C ASP A 1092 7.36 51.05 24.15
N LYS A 1093 6.88 51.47 25.35
CA LYS A 1093 7.08 52.84 25.83
C LYS A 1093 8.21 52.91 26.85
N ARG A 1094 9.02 53.96 26.78
CA ARG A 1094 10.14 54.15 27.70
C ARG A 1094 9.69 54.35 29.16
N GLN A 1095 8.50 54.92 29.34
CA GLN A 1095 7.85 55.10 30.64
C GLN A 1095 7.53 53.76 31.33
N ASP A 1096 7.40 52.66 30.56
CA ASP A 1096 7.14 51.33 31.12
C ASP A 1096 8.37 50.73 31.82
N LEU A 1097 9.57 51.31 31.64
CA LEU A 1097 10.79 50.92 32.35
C LEU A 1097 10.78 51.29 33.84
N ASP A 1098 9.94 52.25 34.25
CA ASP A 1098 9.82 52.74 35.64
C ASP A 1098 8.96 51.78 36.52
N HIS A 1099 8.38 50.72 35.94
CA HIS A 1099 7.56 49.76 36.68
C HIS A 1099 8.38 48.56 37.17
N PRO A 1100 8.46 48.30 38.50
CA PRO A 1100 9.36 47.29 39.06
C PRO A 1100 9.06 45.88 38.57
N SER A 1101 7.82 45.53 38.20
CA SER A 1101 7.47 44.19 37.71
C SER A 1101 7.96 43.86 36.29
N LEU A 1102 8.35 44.86 35.49
CA LEU A 1102 8.85 44.70 34.11
C LEU A 1102 10.38 44.61 34.06
N LEU A 1103 11.05 45.07 35.12
CA LEU A 1103 12.47 44.86 35.38
C LEU A 1103 12.79 43.42 35.82
N TYR A 1104 11.78 42.59 36.08
CA TYR A 1104 11.95 41.17 36.39
C TYR A 1104 11.42 40.32 35.23
N VAL A 1105 12.20 39.33 34.79
CA VAL A 1105 11.76 38.31 33.82
C VAL A 1105 10.51 37.61 34.37
N GLN A 1106 9.33 37.99 33.88
CA GLN A 1106 8.06 37.39 34.28
C GLN A 1106 7.92 36.00 33.66
N ASN A 1107 8.46 34.98 34.30
CA ASN A 1107 7.97 33.59 34.20
C ASN A 1107 8.60 32.69 35.27
N ARG A 1108 8.02 31.50 35.48
CA ARG A 1108 8.24 30.45 36.52
C ARG A 1108 9.68 29.99 36.85
N LEU A 1109 10.71 30.73 36.49
CA LEU A 1109 12.14 30.43 36.65
C LEU A 1109 12.81 31.22 37.80
N LYS A 1110 12.00 31.79 38.70
CA LYS A 1110 12.46 32.65 39.82
C LYS A 1110 13.41 31.95 40.80
N GLU A 1111 13.41 30.61 40.85
CA GLU A 1111 14.28 29.83 41.74
C GLU A 1111 15.62 29.41 41.13
N ALA A 1112 15.76 29.44 39.79
CA ALA A 1112 16.97 28.94 39.11
C ALA A 1112 17.91 30.05 38.60
N ILE A 1113 17.51 31.32 38.67
CA ILE A 1113 18.33 32.48 38.28
C ILE A 1113 18.55 33.33 39.53
N LYS A 1114 19.39 32.83 40.44
CA LYS A 1114 19.74 33.44 41.73
C LYS A 1114 20.99 34.34 41.67
N GLU A 1115 21.42 34.72 40.47
CA GLU A 1115 22.48 35.72 40.30
C GLU A 1115 21.85 37.10 40.11
N ASP A 1116 22.11 37.99 41.06
CA ASP A 1116 21.49 39.32 41.20
C ASP A 1116 21.67 40.23 39.96
N HIS A 1117 22.61 39.90 39.05
CA HIS A 1117 22.91 40.69 37.85
C HIS A 1117 22.12 40.30 36.58
N VAL A 1118 21.46 39.13 36.57
CA VAL A 1118 20.71 38.63 35.40
C VAL A 1118 19.27 39.20 35.36
N GLN A 1119 18.81 39.78 36.46
CA GLN A 1119 17.46 40.33 36.57
C GLN A 1119 17.34 41.68 35.83
N LEU A 1120 18.40 42.49 35.81
CA LEU A 1120 18.41 43.84 35.21
C LEU A 1120 18.84 43.86 33.73
N SER A 1121 19.00 42.70 33.08
CA SER A 1121 19.54 42.60 31.71
C SER A 1121 18.73 43.34 30.64
N VAL A 1122 17.41 43.44 30.81
CA VAL A 1122 16.54 44.22 29.91
C VAL A 1122 16.86 45.72 30.01
N LEU A 1123 17.14 46.21 31.22
CA LEU A 1123 17.51 47.60 31.48
C LEU A 1123 18.88 47.92 30.87
N PHE A 1124 19.86 47.03 31.01
CA PHE A 1124 21.18 47.18 30.37
C PHE A 1124 21.06 47.34 28.84
N ILE A 1125 20.29 46.48 28.17
CA ILE A 1125 20.11 46.55 26.70
C ILE A 1125 19.42 47.86 26.29
N LYS A 1126 18.32 48.24 26.97
CA LYS A 1126 17.56 49.46 26.63
C LYS A 1126 18.35 50.75 26.91
N LEU A 1127 19.16 50.79 27.98
CA LEU A 1127 20.04 51.93 28.25
C LEU A 1127 21.23 51.99 27.29
N ALA A 1128 21.76 50.84 26.87
CA ALA A 1128 22.86 50.76 25.90
C ALA A 1128 22.41 51.23 24.52
N GLU A 1129 21.22 50.80 24.10
CA GLU A 1129 20.52 51.29 22.90
C GLU A 1129 20.44 52.83 22.93
N ARG A 1130 19.94 53.39 24.05
CA ARG A 1130 19.80 54.84 24.20
C ARG A 1130 21.14 55.58 24.18
N LEU A 1131 22.15 55.07 24.89
CA LEU A 1131 23.47 55.69 24.92
C LEU A 1131 24.11 55.66 23.53
N TYR A 1132 23.99 54.55 22.81
CA TYR A 1132 24.49 54.43 21.44
C TYR A 1132 23.82 55.46 20.53
N ASP A 1133 22.50 55.60 20.60
CA ASP A 1133 21.75 56.56 19.80
C ASP A 1133 22.14 58.01 20.09
N LEU A 1134 22.29 58.38 21.36
CA LEU A 1134 22.72 59.73 21.75
C LEU A 1134 24.15 60.05 21.30
N ARG A 1135 25.07 59.08 21.36
CA ARG A 1135 26.44 59.23 20.84
C ARG A 1135 26.48 59.43 19.32
N HIS A 1136 25.46 58.94 18.62
CA HIS A 1136 25.32 59.09 17.16
C HIS A 1136 24.30 60.16 16.77
N ALA A 1137 23.90 61.04 17.71
CA ALA A 1137 22.94 62.12 17.50
C ALA A 1137 23.20 62.95 16.23
N ALA A 1138 24.47 63.24 15.94
CA ALA A 1138 24.87 63.98 14.75
C ALA A 1138 24.53 63.27 13.43
N GLY A 1139 24.35 61.95 13.41
CA GLY A 1139 24.00 61.18 12.20
C GLY A 1139 22.50 61.07 11.92
N TYR A 1140 21.65 61.54 12.84
CA TYR A 1140 20.20 61.31 12.76
C TYR A 1140 19.49 62.12 11.67
N ILE A 1141 18.50 61.48 11.03
CA ILE A 1141 17.61 62.12 10.03
C ILE A 1141 16.70 63.16 10.71
N HIS A 1142 16.05 62.79 11.83
CA HIS A 1142 15.11 63.63 12.57
C HIS A 1142 15.73 64.12 13.89
N LEU A 1143 16.32 65.32 13.87
CA LEU A 1143 16.95 65.91 15.06
C LEU A 1143 15.97 66.21 16.21
N GLN A 1144 14.69 66.43 15.89
CA GLN A 1144 13.64 66.66 16.90
C GLN A 1144 13.40 65.41 17.77
N GLU A 1145 13.47 64.21 17.17
CA GLU A 1145 13.38 62.96 17.90
C GLU A 1145 14.57 62.78 18.83
N VAL A 1146 15.78 63.11 18.37
CA VAL A 1146 16.99 63.07 19.21
C VAL A 1146 16.91 64.05 20.38
N ALA A 1147 16.41 65.26 20.14
CA ALA A 1147 16.19 66.23 21.21
C ALA A 1147 15.13 65.76 22.23
N HIS A 1148 14.11 65.03 21.79
CA HIS A 1148 13.14 64.39 22.68
C HIS A 1148 13.78 63.24 23.46
N MET A 1149 14.51 62.35 22.80
CA MET A 1149 15.25 61.24 23.42
C MET A 1149 16.22 61.75 24.49
N ALA A 1150 16.98 62.82 24.22
CA ALA A 1150 17.92 63.40 25.17
C ALA A 1150 17.22 63.99 26.41
N LYS A 1151 16.05 64.64 26.24
CA LYS A 1151 15.25 65.14 27.37
C LYS A 1151 14.67 63.99 28.18
N GLU A 1152 14.15 62.96 27.52
CA GLU A 1152 13.64 61.75 28.16
C GLU A 1152 14.74 61.02 28.95
N THR A 1153 15.95 60.95 28.39
CA THR A 1153 17.11 60.35 29.07
C THR A 1153 17.49 61.10 30.34
N LEU A 1154 17.49 62.43 30.32
CA LEU A 1154 17.77 63.23 31.52
C LEU A 1154 16.69 63.07 32.60
N ALA A 1155 15.44 62.83 32.22
CA ALA A 1155 14.32 62.71 33.15
C ALA A 1155 14.17 61.29 33.73
N ILE A 1156 14.37 60.25 32.91
CA ILE A 1156 14.02 58.86 33.24
C ILE A 1156 15.28 57.99 33.28
N ASP A 1157 16.04 57.91 32.17
CA ASP A 1157 17.13 56.93 32.03
C ASP A 1157 18.30 57.18 33.01
N VAL A 1158 18.67 58.45 33.26
CA VAL A 1158 19.73 58.80 34.24
C VAL A 1158 19.32 58.42 35.66
N ARG A 1159 18.04 58.62 36.01
CA ARG A 1159 17.50 58.23 37.31
C ARG A 1159 17.53 56.71 37.47
N LEU A 1160 17.01 55.97 36.49
CA LEU A 1160 17.00 54.50 36.50
C LEU A 1160 18.42 53.91 36.56
N ALA A 1161 19.37 54.49 35.81
CA ALA A 1161 20.76 54.06 35.85
C ALA A 1161 21.39 54.24 37.23
N ASN A 1162 21.18 55.40 37.87
CA ASN A 1162 21.70 55.69 39.21
C ASN A 1162 21.05 54.82 40.29
N GLU A 1163 19.78 54.45 40.11
CA GLU A 1163 19.02 53.65 41.07
C GLU A 1163 19.36 52.15 40.99
N TYR A 1164 19.56 51.60 39.78
CA TYR A 1164 19.63 50.15 39.58
C TYR A 1164 20.96 49.61 39.02
N LEU A 1165 21.73 50.38 38.23
CA LEU A 1165 22.92 49.86 37.53
C LEU A 1165 24.24 50.46 38.01
N GLY A 1166 24.21 51.68 38.55
CA GLY A 1166 25.37 52.38 39.10
C GLY A 1166 25.54 53.81 38.56
N PRO A 1167 26.16 54.72 39.34
CA PRO A 1167 26.26 56.14 38.99
C PRO A 1167 27.17 56.44 37.80
N GLU A 1168 28.02 55.50 37.39
CA GLU A 1168 28.91 55.66 36.23
C GLU A 1168 28.13 55.64 34.91
N ILE A 1169 27.17 54.72 34.78
CA ILE A 1169 26.29 54.63 33.60
C ILE A 1169 25.38 55.87 33.53
N GLY A 1170 24.85 56.32 34.68
CA GLY A 1170 24.05 57.54 34.76
C GLY A 1170 24.81 58.78 34.29
N LYS A 1171 26.08 58.95 34.69
CA LYS A 1171 26.95 60.04 34.21
C LYS A 1171 27.23 59.96 32.71
N LEU A 1172 27.44 58.76 32.16
CA LEU A 1172 27.64 58.57 30.72
C LEU A 1172 26.41 58.98 29.91
N LEU A 1173 25.22 58.57 30.36
CA LEU A 1173 23.94 58.95 29.75
C LEU A 1173 23.69 60.46 29.86
N GLU A 1174 23.95 61.06 31.03
CA GLU A 1174 23.78 62.49 31.25
C GLU A 1174 24.69 63.32 30.33
N LYS A 1175 25.96 62.92 30.21
CA LYS A 1175 26.93 63.57 29.32
C LYS A 1175 26.51 63.44 27.86
N ALA A 1176 26.12 62.24 27.41
CA ALA A 1176 25.69 62.00 26.04
C ALA A 1176 24.41 62.77 25.69
N ALA A 1177 23.45 62.86 26.62
CA ALA A 1177 22.21 63.61 26.41
C ALA A 1177 22.46 65.13 26.30
N LYS A 1178 23.31 65.69 27.16
CA LYS A 1178 23.72 67.11 27.08
C LYS A 1178 24.42 67.43 25.76
N GLN A 1179 25.35 66.56 25.35
CA GLN A 1179 26.08 66.71 24.09
C GLN A 1179 25.14 66.57 22.87
N ALA A 1180 24.21 65.61 22.88
CA ALA A 1180 23.23 65.45 21.81
C ALA A 1180 22.31 66.69 21.66
N LEU A 1181 21.93 67.33 22.77
CA LEU A 1181 21.17 68.59 22.74
C LEU A 1181 21.98 69.76 22.16
N GLU A 1182 23.28 69.82 22.43
CA GLU A 1182 24.18 70.80 21.82
C GLU A 1182 24.35 70.55 20.32
N ASP A 1183 24.54 69.29 19.91
CA ASP A 1183 24.64 68.90 18.50
C ASP A 1183 23.36 69.23 17.71
N CYS A 1184 22.19 69.01 18.31
CA CYS A 1184 20.90 69.41 17.74
C CYS A 1184 20.82 70.93 17.54
N LYS A 1185 21.21 71.73 18.55
CA LYS A 1185 21.23 73.20 18.47
C LYS A 1185 22.22 73.71 17.42
N ASN A 1186 23.41 73.11 17.34
CA ASN A 1186 24.45 73.51 16.39
C ASN A 1186 24.04 73.22 14.95
N LYS A 1187 23.39 72.08 14.68
CA LYS A 1187 22.83 71.76 13.35
C LYS A 1187 21.60 72.58 12.98
N GLU A 1188 20.72 72.91 13.93
CA GLU A 1188 19.62 73.85 13.68
C GLU A 1188 20.13 75.24 13.33
N ASN A 1189 21.22 75.69 13.97
CA ASN A 1189 21.88 76.95 13.67
C ASN A 1189 22.62 76.92 12.31
N SER A 1190 23.22 75.79 11.91
CA SER A 1190 23.84 75.65 10.58
C SER A 1190 22.77 75.62 9.47
N LYS A 1191 21.65 74.91 9.68
CA LYS A 1191 20.51 74.91 8.74
C LYS A 1191 19.81 76.27 8.61
N ARG A 1192 19.88 77.13 9.63
CA ARG A 1192 19.44 78.54 9.54
C ARG A 1192 20.41 79.39 8.74
N LYS A 1193 21.73 79.22 8.93
CA LYS A 1193 22.75 79.92 8.14
C LYS A 1193 22.73 79.54 6.65
N ASP A 1194 22.49 78.27 6.30
CA ASP A 1194 22.35 77.81 4.91
C ASP A 1194 21.01 78.20 4.25
N LYS A 1195 20.05 78.73 5.01
CA LYS A 1195 18.78 79.28 4.47
C LYS A 1195 18.82 80.81 4.28
N ASP A 1196 19.74 81.49 4.95
CA ASP A 1196 19.97 82.93 4.84
C ASP A 1196 21.17 83.27 3.91
N SER A 1197 21.77 82.26 3.27
CA SER A 1197 22.72 82.34 2.15
C SER A 1197 22.09 81.77 0.88
#